data_AF-A0A2P6VJA4-F1
#
_entry.id   AF-A0A2P6VJA4-F1
#
_cell.length_a   1.000
_cell.length_b   1.000
_cell.length_c   1.000
_cell.angle_alpha   90.00
_cell.angle_beta   90.00
_cell.angle_gamma   90.00
#
_symmetry.space_group_name_H-M   'P 1'
#
loop_
_entity.id
_entity.type
_entity.pdbx_description
1 polymer ?
#
loop_
_entity_poly.entity_id
_entity_poly.type
_entity_poly.pdbx_seq_one_letter_code
_entity_poly.pdbx_strand_id
1 'polypeptide(L)'
;MHVYRELVRMHREEGLSFSNCVTFNLDEYHPMQPWALQSYRRFMNEHLFDHVDLPPGAIHVPDGSIPLSDVPAHCQEYERQIEEAGGIDLQILGLGRTGHIGFNERGSSRSSTTRLISLDRVTRIDAASDFFGEHNVPRRAITMGVATILKARRILLMAFGENKATVVREAVEGPVTPHVAASYLQQHSDATVLLDYAAAAGLTRVGCPWVLGPIRWEATQVKKAACWLSQKLKKPLLKLTDDDFNEHSLQDLLAEQGPAYDICLSVFYQLQHAITGWPGGKPAGAKPGDQVAVPLKLTAGGAAGSSGSAGEEVGDIKAHRQGSPSPPSRQHSGGDGGMLGSPGKHPLAAAAPNRHGGGGAHGGGTATSPGGRGLVQLRRQFTDHEDSVSIALAAQRAPGAPPPPPPVFPKRILVLSPHPDDDVISMGGTLIRLLDQGHEVHVAYMTSGNIAVWDEDCLRFADFAVQFGQAMGLPDVTHTSEVARQMQDSLERKQPGEVDSQQVLATKALIRRCEARSALRTCGGDLSRAHFLEMPFYKTGKVVKDPLGPVDIALLVDLFERIRPHQIYAAGDLSDPHGTHRTCLQAVFQSLGVVRSRGWYADSGTAVLLYRGAWQEWEPWEADLAVPLGPAEMQLKVDAIFKHQSQKDRALFPGADPREFWQRALDRNRATAALYDRLGLQEFEAMELFVIYDPARPSHIYKAPEPDRRHEKVALKAGELLSGAGAAGVGGAGALRSP
;
A
#
# COMPACT_ATOMS: atom_id res chain seq x y z
N MET A 1 7.20 -17.44 -5.14
CA MET A 1 8.67 -17.45 -5.36
C MET A 1 9.49 -17.87 -4.14
N HIS A 2 9.29 -17.28 -2.94
CA HIS A 2 10.16 -17.53 -1.79
C HIS A 2 10.23 -19.00 -1.31
N VAL A 3 9.11 -19.74 -1.31
CA VAL A 3 9.07 -21.14 -0.81
C VAL A 3 10.00 -22.07 -1.60
N TYR A 4 9.93 -22.07 -2.94
CA TYR A 4 10.81 -22.94 -3.75
C TYR A 4 12.29 -22.57 -3.59
N ARG A 5 12.61 -21.28 -3.53
CA ARG A 5 13.98 -20.81 -3.24
C ARG A 5 14.48 -21.31 -1.89
N GLU A 6 13.62 -21.33 -0.88
CA GLU A 6 13.96 -21.80 0.47
C GLU A 6 14.10 -23.33 0.53
N LEU A 7 13.25 -24.08 -0.18
CA LEU A 7 13.41 -25.54 -0.34
C LEU A 7 14.73 -25.90 -1.04
N VAL A 8 15.10 -25.17 -2.09
CA VAL A 8 16.39 -25.30 -2.78
C VAL A 8 17.56 -24.95 -1.84
N ARG A 9 17.40 -23.95 -0.96
CA ARG A 9 18.40 -23.61 0.06
C ARG A 9 18.55 -24.73 1.08
N MET A 10 17.45 -25.22 1.65
CA MET A 10 17.44 -26.35 2.60
C MET A 10 18.03 -27.63 1.99
N HIS A 11 17.80 -27.89 0.70
CA HIS A 11 18.43 -28.99 -0.02
C HIS A 11 19.96 -28.85 -0.05
N ARG A 12 20.46 -27.67 -0.45
CA ARG A 12 21.89 -27.40 -0.64
C ARG A 12 22.68 -27.20 0.66
N GLU A 13 22.04 -26.67 1.70
CA GLU A 13 22.69 -26.22 2.93
C GLU A 13 22.35 -27.07 4.17
N GLU A 14 21.19 -27.73 4.19
CA GLU A 14 20.66 -28.43 5.39
C GLU A 14 20.39 -29.92 5.17
N GLY A 15 20.58 -30.43 3.94
CA GLY A 15 20.49 -31.86 3.63
C GLY A 15 19.07 -32.39 3.38
N LEU A 16 18.09 -31.52 3.11
CA LEU A 16 16.74 -31.93 2.68
C LEU A 16 16.82 -32.67 1.34
N SER A 17 16.34 -33.91 1.25
CA SER A 17 16.35 -34.72 0.02
C SER A 17 14.95 -34.92 -0.56
N PHE A 18 14.85 -34.83 -1.88
CA PHE A 18 13.67 -35.05 -2.72
C PHE A 18 13.73 -36.38 -3.49
N SER A 19 14.78 -37.19 -3.28
CA SER A 19 15.02 -38.47 -3.96
C SER A 19 13.88 -39.50 -3.86
N ASN A 20 13.03 -39.39 -2.84
CA ASN A 20 11.85 -40.25 -2.63
C ASN A 20 10.52 -39.48 -2.75
N CYS A 21 10.52 -38.30 -3.38
CA CYS A 21 9.32 -37.50 -3.59
C CYS A 21 8.70 -37.74 -4.98
N VAL A 22 7.38 -37.75 -5.03
CA VAL A 22 6.58 -37.65 -6.27
C VAL A 22 5.83 -36.33 -6.24
N THR A 23 5.80 -35.60 -7.35
CA THR A 23 5.19 -34.26 -7.44
C THR A 23 4.08 -34.23 -8.46
N PHE A 24 2.95 -33.65 -8.07
CA PHE A 24 1.80 -33.39 -8.94
C PHE A 24 1.49 -31.89 -8.90
N ASN A 25 1.68 -31.21 -10.03
CA ASN A 25 1.29 -29.81 -10.20
C ASN A 25 -0.24 -29.67 -10.30
N LEU A 26 -0.76 -28.51 -9.88
CA LEU A 26 -2.19 -28.21 -9.91
C LEU A 26 -2.72 -28.04 -11.34
N ASP A 27 -1.95 -27.41 -12.22
CA ASP A 27 -2.45 -26.92 -13.50
C ASP A 27 -1.35 -26.72 -14.56
N GLU A 28 -1.81 -26.55 -15.81
CA GLU A 28 -1.06 -25.97 -16.92
C GLU A 28 -2.04 -25.26 -17.88
N TYR A 29 -1.61 -24.19 -18.55
CA TYR A 29 -2.42 -23.49 -19.53
C TYR A 29 -2.74 -24.36 -20.76
N HIS A 30 -3.81 -24.05 -21.49
CA HIS A 30 -4.18 -24.80 -22.71
C HIS A 30 -4.70 -23.90 -23.85
N PRO A 31 -4.10 -23.96 -25.06
CA PRO A 31 -2.87 -24.69 -25.39
C PRO A 31 -1.64 -24.00 -24.77
N MET A 32 -0.65 -24.78 -24.36
CA MET A 32 0.65 -24.30 -23.86
C MET A 32 1.78 -25.26 -24.24
N GLN A 33 2.91 -24.74 -24.71
CA GLN A 33 4.09 -25.56 -25.02
C GLN A 33 5.03 -25.59 -23.81
N PRO A 34 5.65 -26.75 -23.47
CA PRO A 34 6.40 -26.90 -22.22
C PRO A 34 7.71 -26.09 -22.15
N TRP A 35 8.16 -25.49 -23.26
CA TRP A 35 9.30 -24.56 -23.33
C TRP A 35 8.90 -23.07 -23.34
N ALA A 36 7.60 -22.77 -23.46
CA ALA A 36 7.11 -21.39 -23.45
C ALA A 36 7.38 -20.73 -22.11
N LEU A 37 7.70 -19.42 -22.12
CA LEU A 37 8.08 -18.67 -20.92
C LEU A 37 7.00 -18.72 -19.82
N GLN A 38 5.73 -18.80 -20.22
CA GLN A 38 4.57 -18.81 -19.34
C GLN A 38 4.07 -20.21 -18.94
N SER A 39 4.76 -21.27 -19.37
CA SER A 39 4.41 -22.65 -19.00
C SER A 39 4.74 -22.93 -17.53
N TYR A 40 3.80 -23.54 -16.81
CA TYR A 40 4.02 -23.99 -15.44
C TYR A 40 5.02 -25.16 -15.36
N ARG A 41 5.12 -26.01 -16.39
CA ARG A 41 6.24 -26.97 -16.55
C ARG A 41 7.59 -26.26 -16.51
N ARG A 42 7.78 -25.22 -17.34
CA ARG A 42 9.02 -24.44 -17.39
C ARG A 42 9.30 -23.71 -16.07
N PHE A 43 8.29 -23.04 -15.51
CA PHE A 43 8.39 -22.32 -14.25
C PHE A 43 8.87 -23.22 -13.10
N MET A 44 8.39 -24.46 -13.02
CA MET A 44 8.82 -25.40 -11.98
C MET A 44 10.24 -25.92 -12.20
N ASN A 45 10.67 -26.13 -13.45
CA ASN A 45 12.07 -26.45 -13.76
C ASN A 45 13.01 -25.34 -13.30
N GLU A 46 12.75 -24.09 -13.72
CA GLU A 46 13.56 -22.89 -13.42
C GLU A 46 13.59 -22.50 -11.93
N HIS A 47 12.71 -23.05 -11.09
CA HIS A 47 12.58 -22.64 -9.68
C HIS A 47 12.71 -23.77 -8.66
N LEU A 48 12.55 -25.05 -9.05
CA LEU A 48 12.63 -26.18 -8.14
C LEU A 48 13.29 -27.41 -8.78
N PHE A 49 12.73 -27.95 -9.87
CA PHE A 49 13.09 -29.30 -10.33
C PHE A 49 14.55 -29.40 -10.82
N ASP A 50 15.09 -28.39 -11.50
CA ASP A 50 16.48 -28.38 -11.95
C ASP A 50 17.49 -28.08 -10.80
N HIS A 51 17.02 -28.02 -9.56
CA HIS A 51 17.78 -27.52 -8.40
C HIS A 51 17.77 -28.45 -7.19
N VAL A 52 17.08 -29.60 -7.27
CA VAL A 52 16.95 -30.61 -6.22
C VAL A 52 17.08 -32.03 -6.80
N ASP A 53 17.26 -33.03 -5.94
CA ASP A 53 17.48 -34.44 -6.30
C ASP A 53 16.20 -35.23 -6.63
N LEU A 54 15.26 -34.62 -7.36
CA LEU A 54 13.97 -35.25 -7.71
C LEU A 54 14.13 -36.24 -8.90
N PRO A 55 13.60 -37.48 -8.81
CA PRO A 55 13.65 -38.41 -9.93
C PRO A 55 12.85 -37.92 -11.14
N PRO A 56 13.37 -37.97 -12.39
CA PRO A 56 12.66 -37.44 -13.57
C PRO A 56 11.29 -38.08 -13.84
N GLY A 57 11.14 -39.37 -13.51
CA GLY A 57 9.87 -40.11 -13.63
C GLY A 57 8.84 -39.82 -12.54
N ALA A 58 9.18 -38.97 -11.56
CA ALA A 58 8.33 -38.60 -10.43
C ALA A 58 7.78 -37.15 -10.54
N ILE A 59 7.88 -36.53 -11.73
CA ILE A 59 7.48 -35.14 -12.00
C ILE A 59 6.25 -35.11 -12.92
N HIS A 60 5.07 -34.91 -12.33
CA HIS A 60 3.79 -34.89 -13.02
C HIS A 60 3.26 -33.44 -13.12
N VAL A 61 3.10 -32.96 -14.36
CA VAL A 61 2.50 -31.67 -14.68
C VAL A 61 1.48 -31.92 -15.79
N PRO A 62 0.26 -31.34 -15.75
CA PRO A 62 -0.70 -31.48 -16.83
C PRO A 62 -0.12 -31.03 -18.17
N ASP A 63 -0.37 -31.77 -19.24
CA ASP A 63 0.20 -31.48 -20.56
C ASP A 63 -0.70 -30.50 -21.32
N GLY A 64 -0.32 -29.22 -21.29
CA GLY A 64 -0.99 -28.15 -22.03
C GLY A 64 -0.87 -28.25 -23.56
N SER A 65 0.02 -29.10 -24.09
CA SER A 65 0.38 -29.13 -25.52
C SER A 65 -0.48 -30.08 -26.37
N ILE A 66 -1.20 -31.00 -25.72
CA ILE A 66 -2.03 -32.03 -26.38
C ILE A 66 -3.22 -31.45 -27.16
N PRO A 67 -3.75 -32.15 -28.17
CA PRO A 67 -5.00 -31.80 -28.82
C PRO A 67 -6.19 -31.72 -27.85
N LEU A 68 -7.11 -30.79 -28.10
CA LEU A 68 -8.32 -30.59 -27.28
C LEU A 68 -9.19 -31.85 -27.14
N SER A 69 -9.17 -32.75 -28.14
CA SER A 69 -9.86 -34.05 -28.13
C SER A 69 -9.36 -35.00 -27.04
N ASP A 70 -8.08 -34.87 -26.68
CA ASP A 70 -7.36 -35.87 -25.90
C ASP A 70 -7.30 -35.45 -24.41
N VAL A 71 -7.57 -34.18 -24.12
CA VAL A 71 -7.64 -33.60 -22.77
C VAL A 71 -8.53 -34.41 -21.80
N PRO A 72 -9.74 -34.92 -22.16
CA PRO A 72 -10.53 -35.72 -21.23
C PRO A 72 -9.84 -37.01 -20.79
N ALA A 73 -9.14 -37.69 -21.71
CA ALA A 73 -8.37 -38.90 -21.40
C ALA A 73 -7.12 -38.57 -20.57
N HIS A 74 -6.41 -37.49 -20.91
CA HIS A 74 -5.27 -37.02 -20.13
C HIS A 74 -5.66 -36.65 -18.68
N CYS A 75 -6.81 -36.00 -18.47
CA CYS A 75 -7.31 -35.69 -17.13
C CYS A 75 -7.62 -36.94 -16.31
N GLN A 76 -8.20 -37.99 -16.93
CA GLN A 76 -8.47 -39.28 -16.27
C GLN A 76 -7.17 -40.01 -15.92
N GLU A 77 -6.20 -39.98 -16.82
CA GLU A 77 -4.87 -40.53 -16.59
C GLU A 77 -4.14 -39.82 -15.45
N TYR A 78 -4.26 -38.49 -15.35
CA TYR A 78 -3.66 -37.71 -14.26
C TYR A 78 -4.24 -38.08 -12.89
N GLU A 79 -5.57 -38.27 -12.79
CA GLU A 79 -6.22 -38.79 -11.57
C GLU A 79 -5.72 -40.20 -11.23
N ARG A 80 -5.60 -41.08 -12.24
CA ARG A 80 -5.08 -42.45 -12.04
C ARG A 80 -3.66 -42.46 -11.49
N GLN A 81 -2.78 -41.62 -12.03
CA GLN A 81 -1.39 -41.51 -11.54
C GLN A 81 -1.32 -41.04 -10.08
N ILE A 82 -2.20 -40.14 -9.66
CA ILE A 82 -2.32 -39.71 -8.24
C ILE A 82 -2.76 -40.89 -7.36
N GLU A 83 -3.74 -41.69 -7.80
CA GLU A 83 -4.22 -42.85 -7.04
C GLU A 83 -3.19 -43.99 -7.00
N GLU A 84 -2.48 -44.25 -8.10
CA GLU A 84 -1.38 -45.22 -8.19
C GLU A 84 -0.17 -44.82 -7.31
N ALA A 85 0.09 -43.52 -7.13
CA ALA A 85 1.09 -43.00 -6.20
C ALA A 85 0.67 -43.08 -4.71
N GLY A 86 -0.56 -43.49 -4.40
CA GLY A 86 -1.09 -43.58 -3.04
C GLY A 86 -1.78 -42.31 -2.52
N GLY A 87 -2.09 -41.36 -3.41
CA GLY A 87 -2.68 -40.06 -3.11
C GLY A 87 -1.65 -38.96 -2.84
N ILE A 88 -2.13 -37.76 -2.53
CA ILE A 88 -1.29 -36.60 -2.22
C ILE A 88 -1.06 -36.51 -0.71
N ASP A 89 0.18 -36.64 -0.23
CA ASP A 89 0.51 -36.43 1.19
C ASP A 89 0.38 -34.96 1.61
N LEU A 90 0.90 -34.05 0.79
CA LEU A 90 0.96 -32.61 1.07
C LEU A 90 0.63 -31.78 -0.17
N GLN A 91 -0.50 -31.06 -0.13
CA GLN A 91 -0.87 -30.12 -1.17
C GLN A 91 -0.53 -28.69 -0.75
N ILE A 92 0.35 -28.02 -1.50
CA ILE A 92 0.61 -26.58 -1.36
C ILE A 92 -0.31 -25.85 -2.35
N LEU A 93 -1.02 -24.83 -1.88
CA LEU A 93 -1.98 -24.04 -2.65
C LEU A 93 -1.66 -22.53 -2.54
N GLY A 94 -1.86 -21.80 -3.63
CA GLY A 94 -2.03 -20.35 -3.60
C GLY A 94 -3.51 -19.96 -3.61
N LEU A 95 -3.83 -18.75 -3.12
CA LEU A 95 -5.19 -18.19 -3.18
C LEU A 95 -5.34 -17.14 -4.29
N GLY A 96 -6.26 -17.38 -5.23
CA GLY A 96 -6.69 -16.41 -6.24
C GLY A 96 -7.40 -15.19 -5.66
N ARG A 97 -7.41 -14.06 -6.38
CA ARG A 97 -8.20 -12.87 -5.96
C ARG A 97 -9.71 -13.13 -5.90
N THR A 98 -10.18 -14.09 -6.69
CA THR A 98 -11.59 -14.52 -6.78
C THR A 98 -11.94 -15.64 -5.80
N GLY A 99 -10.95 -16.19 -5.09
CA GLY A 99 -11.12 -17.33 -4.19
C GLY A 99 -10.85 -18.70 -4.83
N HIS A 100 -10.30 -18.73 -6.05
CA HIS A 100 -9.87 -19.99 -6.68
C HIS A 100 -8.64 -20.60 -6.00
N ILE A 101 -8.53 -21.92 -6.12
CA ILE A 101 -7.35 -22.75 -5.77
C ILE A 101 -6.98 -23.58 -6.99
N GLY A 102 -5.74 -23.46 -7.46
CA GLY A 102 -5.46 -23.69 -8.90
C GLY A 102 -6.40 -22.85 -9.78
N PHE A 103 -6.73 -23.31 -10.98
CA PHE A 103 -7.79 -22.70 -11.80
C PHE A 103 -9.22 -23.16 -11.46
N ASN A 104 -9.53 -23.54 -10.22
CA ASN A 104 -10.91 -23.81 -9.80
C ASN A 104 -11.69 -22.50 -9.60
N GLU A 105 -12.08 -21.88 -10.72
CA GLU A 105 -12.80 -20.60 -10.81
C GLU A 105 -14.19 -20.63 -10.15
N ARG A 106 -14.80 -19.44 -10.07
CA ARG A 106 -16.14 -19.23 -9.49
C ARG A 106 -17.18 -20.14 -10.14
N GLY A 107 -17.93 -20.88 -9.31
CA GLY A 107 -18.89 -21.89 -9.75
C GLY A 107 -18.33 -23.31 -9.81
N SER A 108 -17.03 -23.53 -9.54
CA SER A 108 -16.45 -24.87 -9.51
C SER A 108 -17.09 -25.75 -8.44
N SER A 109 -17.57 -26.92 -8.84
CA SER A 109 -18.17 -27.89 -7.91
C SER A 109 -17.13 -28.47 -6.94
N ARG A 110 -17.53 -28.67 -5.68
CA ARG A 110 -16.80 -29.48 -4.69
C ARG A 110 -16.47 -30.89 -5.19
N SER A 111 -17.30 -31.45 -6.07
CA SER A 111 -17.14 -32.80 -6.64
C SER A 111 -16.30 -32.82 -7.93
N SER A 112 -15.70 -31.71 -8.33
CA SER A 112 -14.90 -31.63 -9.55
C SER A 112 -13.58 -32.40 -9.41
N THR A 113 -13.24 -33.19 -10.43
CA THR A 113 -11.92 -33.81 -10.64
C THR A 113 -11.09 -32.97 -11.62
N THR A 114 -9.89 -33.45 -11.95
CA THR A 114 -9.03 -32.86 -12.99
C THR A 114 -9.79 -32.69 -14.30
N ARG A 115 -9.74 -31.49 -14.88
CA ARG A 115 -10.55 -31.12 -16.07
C ARG A 115 -9.95 -29.94 -16.83
N LEU A 116 -10.41 -29.77 -18.06
CA LEU A 116 -10.29 -28.50 -18.77
C LEU A 116 -11.29 -27.48 -18.19
N ILE A 117 -10.83 -26.26 -17.95
CA ILE A 117 -11.66 -25.12 -17.49
C ILE A 117 -11.44 -23.91 -18.39
N SER A 118 -12.45 -23.03 -18.48
CA SER A 118 -12.29 -21.70 -19.08
C SER A 118 -11.91 -20.70 -17.98
N LEU A 119 -10.91 -19.86 -18.24
CA LEU A 119 -10.38 -18.94 -17.23
C LEU A 119 -11.25 -17.69 -17.09
N ASP A 120 -11.49 -17.24 -15.86
CA ASP A 120 -12.20 -16.01 -15.59
C ASP A 120 -11.42 -14.80 -16.11
N ARG A 121 -12.13 -13.72 -16.47
CA ARG A 121 -11.47 -12.49 -16.92
C ARG A 121 -10.54 -11.92 -15.84
N VAL A 122 -10.89 -12.04 -14.56
CA VAL A 122 -10.04 -11.57 -13.45
C VAL A 122 -8.72 -12.33 -13.41
N THR A 123 -8.76 -13.66 -13.52
CA THR A 123 -7.56 -14.51 -13.59
C THR A 123 -6.68 -14.17 -14.79
N ARG A 124 -7.28 -13.88 -15.95
CA ARG A 124 -6.56 -13.40 -17.13
C ARG A 124 -6.01 -11.97 -16.99
N ILE A 125 -6.58 -11.13 -16.12
CA ILE A 125 -6.01 -9.81 -15.79
C ILE A 125 -4.84 -9.98 -14.82
N ASP A 126 -4.99 -10.82 -13.78
CA ASP A 126 -3.94 -11.10 -12.80
C ASP A 126 -2.70 -11.74 -13.47
N ALA A 127 -2.89 -12.61 -14.47
CA ALA A 127 -1.80 -13.20 -15.26
C ALA A 127 -1.27 -12.28 -16.38
N ALA A 128 -1.90 -11.12 -16.66
CA ALA A 128 -1.59 -10.33 -17.85
C ALA A 128 -0.15 -9.78 -17.89
N SER A 129 0.49 -9.58 -16.74
CA SER A 129 1.90 -9.16 -16.67
C SER A 129 2.85 -10.19 -17.30
N ASP A 130 2.57 -11.48 -17.08
CA ASP A 130 3.46 -12.58 -17.41
C ASP A 130 3.28 -13.01 -18.88
N PHE A 131 2.13 -12.66 -19.46
CA PHE A 131 1.77 -12.83 -20.86
C PHE A 131 1.91 -11.56 -21.71
N PHE A 132 2.40 -10.45 -21.13
CA PHE A 132 2.62 -9.18 -21.85
C PHE A 132 1.32 -8.60 -22.43
N GLY A 133 0.21 -8.80 -21.72
CA GLY A 133 -1.13 -8.31 -22.03
C GLY A 133 -2.23 -9.36 -21.86
N GLU A 134 -3.41 -8.93 -21.39
CA GLU A 134 -4.59 -9.79 -21.17
C GLU A 134 -4.92 -10.64 -22.41
N HIS A 135 -4.74 -10.07 -23.62
CA HIS A 135 -5.08 -10.69 -24.89
C HIS A 135 -4.22 -11.92 -25.25
N ASN A 136 -3.01 -12.01 -24.72
CA ASN A 136 -2.09 -13.14 -24.91
C ASN A 136 -2.34 -14.28 -23.91
N VAL A 137 -3.06 -14.02 -22.81
CA VAL A 137 -3.35 -15.06 -21.81
C VAL A 137 -4.35 -16.08 -22.41
N PRO A 138 -4.01 -17.38 -22.44
CA PRO A 138 -4.89 -18.45 -22.89
C PRO A 138 -6.26 -18.38 -22.22
N ARG A 139 -7.30 -18.77 -22.97
CA ARG A 139 -8.68 -18.74 -22.49
C ARG A 139 -9.06 -19.97 -21.66
N ARG A 140 -8.18 -20.98 -21.60
CA ARG A 140 -8.41 -22.25 -20.93
C ARG A 140 -7.14 -22.75 -20.25
N ALA A 141 -7.33 -23.64 -19.29
CA ALA A 141 -6.27 -24.40 -18.62
C ALA A 141 -6.77 -25.80 -18.29
N ILE A 142 -5.85 -26.74 -18.09
CA ILE A 142 -6.12 -28.01 -17.43
C ILE A 142 -5.81 -27.80 -15.95
N THR A 143 -6.72 -28.18 -15.05
CA THR A 143 -6.54 -27.99 -13.60
C THR A 143 -7.07 -29.18 -12.81
N MET A 144 -6.35 -29.54 -11.76
CA MET A 144 -6.74 -30.47 -10.71
C MET A 144 -8.04 -30.01 -10.06
N GLY A 145 -8.98 -30.94 -9.85
CA GLY A 145 -10.29 -30.61 -9.32
C GLY A 145 -10.31 -30.38 -7.81
N VAL A 146 -11.38 -29.72 -7.33
CA VAL A 146 -11.59 -29.48 -5.89
C VAL A 146 -11.69 -30.79 -5.11
N ALA A 147 -12.34 -31.82 -5.67
CA ALA A 147 -12.43 -33.13 -5.02
C ALA A 147 -11.06 -33.79 -4.87
N THR A 148 -10.22 -33.67 -5.89
CA THR A 148 -8.84 -34.20 -5.93
C THR A 148 -7.95 -33.48 -4.92
N ILE A 149 -8.03 -32.15 -4.84
CA ILE A 149 -7.34 -31.35 -3.82
C ILE A 149 -7.78 -31.75 -2.41
N LEU A 150 -9.08 -31.98 -2.18
CA LEU A 150 -9.64 -32.41 -0.89
C LEU A 150 -9.35 -33.89 -0.54
N LYS A 151 -8.75 -34.69 -1.44
CA LYS A 151 -8.24 -36.03 -1.11
C LYS A 151 -6.83 -36.00 -0.48
N ALA A 152 -6.14 -34.86 -0.52
CA ALA A 152 -4.79 -34.75 0.06
C ALA A 152 -4.82 -35.04 1.56
N ARG A 153 -3.76 -35.62 2.13
CA ARG A 153 -3.72 -35.87 3.59
C ARG A 153 -3.58 -34.57 4.38
N ARG A 154 -2.81 -33.61 3.84
CA ARG A 154 -2.59 -32.29 4.42
C ARG A 154 -2.58 -31.19 3.35
N ILE A 155 -3.18 -30.05 3.66
CA ILE A 155 -3.26 -28.89 2.77
C ILE A 155 -2.63 -27.65 3.42
N LEU A 156 -1.76 -26.95 2.69
CA LEU A 156 -1.20 -25.65 3.07
C LEU A 156 -1.67 -24.59 2.07
N LEU A 157 -2.64 -23.76 2.46
CA LEU A 157 -3.07 -22.59 1.66
C LEU A 157 -2.21 -21.38 2.03
N MET A 158 -1.58 -20.75 1.04
CA MET A 158 -0.75 -19.56 1.24
C MET A 158 -1.36 -18.33 0.55
N ALA A 159 -1.44 -17.22 1.29
CA ALA A 159 -1.83 -15.92 0.74
C ALA A 159 -1.02 -14.79 1.39
N PHE A 160 -0.50 -13.87 0.59
CA PHE A 160 0.35 -12.77 1.04
C PHE A 160 -0.08 -11.47 0.34
N GLY A 161 0.01 -10.35 1.05
CA GLY A 161 -0.41 -9.04 0.57
C GLY A 161 -1.85 -8.69 0.91
N GLU A 162 -2.11 -7.41 1.15
CA GLU A 162 -3.40 -6.88 1.62
C GLU A 162 -4.51 -7.01 0.58
N ASN A 163 -4.15 -7.07 -0.70
CA ASN A 163 -5.06 -7.39 -1.80
C ASN A 163 -5.70 -8.80 -1.69
N LYS A 164 -5.23 -9.65 -0.76
CA LYS A 164 -5.83 -10.93 -0.42
C LYS A 164 -6.74 -10.86 0.82
N ALA A 165 -6.72 -9.79 1.62
CA ALA A 165 -7.39 -9.74 2.93
C ALA A 165 -8.89 -10.07 2.89
N THR A 166 -9.63 -9.48 1.94
CA THR A 166 -11.07 -9.73 1.78
C THR A 166 -11.36 -11.19 1.39
N VAL A 167 -10.64 -11.72 0.40
CA VAL A 167 -10.87 -13.08 -0.10
C VAL A 167 -10.36 -14.16 0.87
N VAL A 168 -9.33 -13.87 1.65
CA VAL A 168 -8.89 -14.71 2.78
C VAL A 168 -10.01 -14.79 3.83
N ARG A 169 -10.63 -13.66 4.19
CA ARG A 169 -11.77 -13.65 5.10
C ARG A 169 -12.96 -14.44 4.54
N GLU A 170 -13.32 -14.25 3.28
CA GLU A 170 -14.39 -15.01 2.62
C GLU A 170 -14.10 -16.52 2.59
N ALA A 171 -12.84 -16.92 2.37
CA ALA A 171 -12.43 -18.33 2.34
C ALA A 171 -12.37 -18.99 3.72
N VAL A 172 -12.00 -18.25 4.78
CA VAL A 172 -11.75 -18.80 6.13
C VAL A 172 -12.93 -18.61 7.08
N GLU A 173 -13.62 -17.47 7.02
CA GLU A 173 -14.71 -17.08 7.94
C GLU A 173 -16.07 -16.94 7.23
N GLY A 174 -16.09 -16.95 5.90
CA GLY A 174 -17.32 -16.94 5.09
C GLY A 174 -17.98 -18.31 4.96
N PRO A 175 -19.21 -18.39 4.44
CA PRO A 175 -19.90 -19.66 4.21
C PRO A 175 -19.22 -20.48 3.11
N VAL A 176 -19.19 -21.80 3.27
CA VAL A 176 -18.71 -22.72 2.22
C VAL A 176 -19.57 -22.59 0.95
N THR A 177 -18.96 -22.16 -0.16
CA THR A 177 -19.68 -21.74 -1.37
C THR A 177 -18.89 -22.00 -2.66
N PRO A 178 -19.53 -22.44 -3.77
CA PRO A 178 -18.87 -22.56 -5.07
C PRO A 178 -18.35 -21.23 -5.63
N HIS A 179 -18.80 -20.08 -5.09
CA HIS A 179 -18.28 -18.76 -5.48
C HIS A 179 -16.86 -18.49 -4.96
N VAL A 180 -16.39 -19.22 -3.96
CA VAL A 180 -15.06 -19.10 -3.34
C VAL A 180 -14.53 -20.51 -3.13
N ALA A 181 -13.90 -21.12 -4.13
CA ALA A 181 -13.50 -22.54 -4.09
C ALA A 181 -12.59 -22.87 -2.88
N ALA A 182 -11.76 -21.92 -2.43
CA ALA A 182 -10.97 -22.04 -1.21
C ALA A 182 -11.80 -22.28 0.07
N SER A 183 -13.07 -21.85 0.10
CA SER A 183 -13.96 -22.09 1.25
C SER A 183 -14.27 -23.57 1.48
N TYR A 184 -14.16 -24.42 0.45
CA TYR A 184 -14.30 -25.87 0.63
C TYR A 184 -13.21 -26.47 1.53
N LEU A 185 -12.07 -25.80 1.69
CA LEU A 185 -10.99 -26.24 2.59
C LEU A 185 -11.38 -26.19 4.07
N GLN A 186 -12.43 -25.43 4.45
CA GLN A 186 -13.00 -25.45 5.80
C GLN A 186 -13.54 -26.85 6.20
N GLN A 187 -13.82 -27.71 5.21
CA GLN A 187 -14.32 -29.08 5.42
C GLN A 187 -13.20 -30.13 5.43
N HIS A 188 -11.95 -29.71 5.29
CA HIS A 188 -10.79 -30.60 5.26
C HIS A 188 -10.25 -30.86 6.67
N SER A 189 -9.84 -32.10 6.97
CA SER A 189 -9.42 -32.49 8.32
C SER A 189 -8.06 -31.95 8.77
N ASP A 190 -7.15 -31.66 7.83
CA ASP A 190 -5.85 -31.02 8.08
C ASP A 190 -5.56 -29.99 6.99
N ALA A 191 -6.19 -28.82 7.12
CA ALA A 191 -5.90 -27.65 6.29
C ALA A 191 -5.33 -26.52 7.16
N THR A 192 -4.14 -26.05 6.81
CA THR A 192 -3.47 -24.91 7.45
C THR A 192 -3.45 -23.73 6.48
N VAL A 193 -3.81 -22.54 6.96
CA VAL A 193 -3.73 -21.29 6.17
C VAL A 193 -2.55 -20.46 6.68
N LEU A 194 -1.60 -20.14 5.79
CA LEU A 194 -0.38 -19.40 6.05
C LEU A 194 -0.47 -18.01 5.41
N LEU A 195 -0.42 -16.97 6.25
CA LEU A 195 -0.69 -15.59 5.88
C LEU A 195 0.44 -14.66 6.33
N ASP A 196 0.73 -13.61 5.57
CA ASP A 196 1.30 -12.39 6.16
C ASP A 196 0.19 -11.57 6.84
N TYR A 197 0.56 -10.64 7.72
CA TYR A 197 -0.46 -9.89 8.48
C TYR A 197 -1.36 -9.07 7.55
N ALA A 198 -0.82 -8.55 6.44
CA ALA A 198 -1.59 -7.82 5.44
C ALA A 198 -2.71 -8.69 4.85
N ALA A 199 -2.42 -9.93 4.44
CA ALA A 199 -3.43 -10.89 4.00
C ALA A 199 -4.38 -11.36 5.13
N ALA A 200 -3.97 -11.24 6.41
CA ALA A 200 -4.79 -11.58 7.57
C ALA A 200 -5.65 -10.41 8.10
N ALA A 201 -5.43 -9.17 7.65
CA ALA A 201 -5.99 -7.95 8.23
C ALA A 201 -7.53 -7.94 8.32
N GLY A 202 -8.20 -8.59 7.37
CA GLY A 202 -9.66 -8.71 7.30
C GLY A 202 -10.28 -9.79 8.20
N LEU A 203 -9.48 -10.71 8.76
CA LEU A 203 -9.97 -11.78 9.65
C LEU A 203 -10.48 -11.19 10.98
N THR A 204 -11.52 -11.78 11.55
CA THR A 204 -12.10 -11.39 12.84
C THR A 204 -11.06 -11.39 13.95
N ARG A 205 -10.14 -12.37 13.99
CA ARG A 205 -9.02 -12.44 14.96
C ARG A 205 -7.97 -11.32 14.83
N VAL A 206 -8.06 -10.49 13.78
CA VAL A 206 -7.14 -9.39 13.52
C VAL A 206 -7.89 -8.06 13.51
N GLY A 207 -9.01 -7.98 12.78
CA GLY A 207 -9.89 -6.82 12.67
C GLY A 207 -10.58 -6.45 13.97
N CYS A 208 -11.22 -7.42 14.63
CA CYS A 208 -12.00 -7.21 15.86
C CYS A 208 -11.83 -8.38 16.85
N PRO A 209 -10.59 -8.60 17.38
CA PRO A 209 -10.26 -9.78 18.18
C PRO A 209 -11.09 -9.93 19.47
N TRP A 210 -11.60 -8.82 20.02
CA TRP A 210 -12.52 -8.79 21.17
C TRP A 210 -13.83 -9.57 20.94
N VAL A 211 -14.23 -9.79 19.69
CA VAL A 211 -15.41 -10.62 19.34
C VAL A 211 -15.19 -12.11 19.65
N LEU A 212 -13.92 -12.55 19.71
CA LEU A 212 -13.57 -13.97 19.95
C LEU A 212 -13.28 -14.29 21.42
N GLY A 213 -13.10 -13.28 22.26
CA GLY A 213 -12.82 -13.43 23.69
C GLY A 213 -12.00 -12.28 24.27
N PRO A 214 -11.62 -12.38 25.56
CA PRO A 214 -10.88 -11.33 26.25
C PRO A 214 -9.54 -11.01 25.58
N ILE A 215 -9.22 -9.72 25.48
CA ILE A 215 -7.95 -9.20 24.99
C ILE A 215 -7.37 -8.20 25.98
N ARG A 216 -6.07 -7.88 25.83
CA ARG A 216 -5.44 -6.78 26.57
C ARG A 216 -5.72 -5.45 25.86
N TRP A 217 -6.36 -4.51 26.55
CA TRP A 217 -6.75 -3.21 26.02
C TRP A 217 -5.59 -2.20 25.99
N GLU A 218 -4.70 -2.37 25.02
CA GLU A 218 -3.70 -1.35 24.66
C GLU A 218 -4.34 -0.15 23.95
N ALA A 219 -3.73 1.04 24.06
CA ALA A 219 -4.27 2.29 23.49
C ALA A 219 -4.64 2.19 21.99
N THR A 220 -3.86 1.45 21.20
CA THR A 220 -4.15 1.19 19.78
C THR A 220 -5.37 0.30 19.56
N GLN A 221 -5.62 -0.69 20.44
CA GLN A 221 -6.81 -1.53 20.40
C GLN A 221 -8.07 -0.76 20.83
N VAL A 222 -7.95 0.12 21.83
CA VAL A 222 -9.02 1.03 22.25
C VAL A 222 -9.40 1.98 21.10
N LYS A 223 -8.41 2.63 20.47
CA LYS A 223 -8.59 3.50 19.28
C LYS A 223 -9.26 2.73 18.14
N LYS A 224 -8.80 1.50 17.87
CA LYS A 224 -9.37 0.62 16.84
C LYS A 224 -10.82 0.23 17.12
N ALA A 225 -11.13 -0.23 18.33
CA ALA A 225 -12.47 -0.66 18.72
C ALA A 225 -13.51 0.47 18.63
N ALA A 226 -13.18 1.66 19.14
CA ALA A 226 -14.08 2.81 19.08
C ALA A 226 -14.32 3.28 17.63
N CYS A 227 -13.26 3.38 16.81
CA CYS A 227 -13.39 3.72 15.38
C CYS A 227 -14.15 2.65 14.59
N TRP A 228 -13.94 1.37 14.88
CA TRP A 228 -14.69 0.26 14.28
C TRP A 228 -16.18 0.33 14.63
N LEU A 229 -16.52 0.56 15.91
CA LEU A 229 -17.90 0.63 16.38
C LEU A 229 -18.63 1.83 15.75
N SER A 230 -17.96 3.00 15.74
CA SER A 230 -18.44 4.22 15.09
C SER A 230 -18.79 3.97 13.61
N GLN A 231 -17.90 3.32 12.86
CA GLN A 231 -18.15 2.98 11.46
C GLN A 231 -19.23 1.92 11.27
N LYS A 232 -19.26 0.87 12.09
CA LYS A 232 -20.25 -0.21 12.04
C LYS A 232 -21.67 0.31 12.28
N LEU A 233 -21.84 1.21 13.25
CA LEU A 233 -23.12 1.83 13.59
C LEU A 233 -23.45 3.09 12.79
N LYS A 234 -22.49 3.62 12.02
CA LYS A 234 -22.58 4.92 11.32
C LYS A 234 -22.92 6.07 12.28
N LYS A 235 -22.38 6.01 13.51
CA LYS A 235 -22.51 7.02 14.56
C LYS A 235 -21.16 7.71 14.78
N PRO A 236 -21.07 9.05 14.87
CA PRO A 236 -19.85 9.74 15.28
C PRO A 236 -19.35 9.25 16.66
N LEU A 237 -18.05 9.32 16.92
CA LEU A 237 -17.43 8.82 18.16
C LEU A 237 -18.12 9.35 19.41
N LEU A 238 -18.33 10.67 19.49
CA LEU A 238 -18.97 11.35 20.62
C LEU A 238 -20.51 11.15 20.71
N LYS A 239 -21.05 10.21 19.93
CA LYS A 239 -22.46 9.78 19.94
C LYS A 239 -22.64 8.28 20.25
N LEU A 240 -21.56 7.55 20.49
CA LEU A 240 -21.61 6.18 20.98
C LEU A 240 -21.98 6.16 22.48
N THR A 241 -22.74 5.15 22.90
CA THR A 241 -23.17 4.95 24.28
C THR A 241 -22.60 3.65 24.88
N ASP A 242 -22.73 3.47 26.19
CA ASP A 242 -22.37 2.20 26.86
C ASP A 242 -23.17 1.03 26.26
N ASP A 243 -24.44 1.24 25.92
CA ASP A 243 -25.28 0.23 25.23
C ASP A 243 -24.68 -0.18 23.87
N ASP A 244 -24.20 0.79 23.07
CA ASP A 244 -23.56 0.50 21.78
C ASP A 244 -22.34 -0.41 21.95
N PHE A 245 -21.55 -0.22 23.01
CA PHE A 245 -20.39 -1.06 23.34
C PHE A 245 -20.83 -2.46 23.83
N ASN A 246 -21.81 -2.51 24.74
CA ASN A 246 -22.33 -3.76 25.32
C ASN A 246 -22.95 -4.69 24.25
N GLU A 247 -23.72 -4.14 23.30
CA GLU A 247 -24.33 -4.90 22.20
C GLU A 247 -23.30 -5.43 21.18
N HIS A 248 -22.04 -4.99 21.25
CA HIS A 248 -21.02 -5.21 20.23
C HIS A 248 -19.74 -5.90 20.73
N SER A 249 -19.85 -6.66 21.82
CA SER A 249 -18.75 -7.41 22.44
C SER A 249 -17.62 -6.51 22.98
N LEU A 250 -17.96 -5.32 23.48
CA LEU A 250 -17.02 -4.35 24.07
C LEU A 250 -17.31 -4.04 25.55
N GLN A 251 -18.11 -4.86 26.23
CA GLN A 251 -18.37 -4.73 27.67
C GLN A 251 -17.09 -4.83 28.52
N ASP A 252 -16.12 -5.67 28.11
CA ASP A 252 -14.82 -5.80 28.79
C ASP A 252 -13.99 -4.50 28.69
N LEU A 253 -14.11 -3.79 27.56
CA LEU A 253 -13.47 -2.49 27.35
C LEU A 253 -14.06 -1.42 28.28
N LEU A 254 -15.39 -1.41 28.48
CA LEU A 254 -16.03 -0.52 29.46
C LEU A 254 -15.59 -0.84 30.89
N ALA A 255 -15.48 -2.13 31.23
CA ALA A 255 -15.08 -2.58 32.56
C ALA A 255 -13.63 -2.20 32.92
N GLU A 256 -12.71 -2.19 31.94
CA GLU A 256 -11.31 -1.82 32.16
C GLU A 256 -11.00 -0.33 32.00
N GLN A 257 -11.60 0.34 31.01
CA GLN A 257 -11.24 1.72 30.61
C GLN A 257 -12.28 2.79 31.03
N GLY A 258 -13.44 2.38 31.55
CA GLY A 258 -14.50 3.28 32.01
C GLY A 258 -15.63 3.50 30.99
N PRO A 259 -16.49 4.50 31.21
CA PRO A 259 -17.66 4.76 30.36
C PRO A 259 -17.30 5.04 28.90
N ALA A 260 -18.23 4.72 27.98
CA ALA A 260 -18.03 4.93 26.55
C ALA A 260 -17.71 6.39 26.21
N TYR A 261 -18.27 7.35 26.96
CA TYR A 261 -18.01 8.78 26.78
C TYR A 261 -16.51 9.12 26.92
N ASP A 262 -15.85 8.66 27.99
CA ASP A 262 -14.45 8.98 28.26
C ASP A 262 -13.51 8.30 27.25
N ILE A 263 -13.83 7.06 26.87
CA ILE A 263 -13.14 6.31 25.82
C ILE A 263 -13.25 7.03 24.48
N CYS A 264 -14.47 7.38 24.05
CA CYS A 264 -14.71 8.05 22.78
C CYS A 264 -14.14 9.46 22.75
N LEU A 265 -14.13 10.19 23.88
CA LEU A 265 -13.50 11.50 24.01
C LEU A 265 -11.97 11.40 23.90
N SER A 266 -11.35 10.41 24.55
CA SER A 266 -9.91 10.12 24.42
C SER A 266 -9.53 9.79 22.98
N VAL A 267 -10.29 8.90 22.32
CA VAL A 267 -10.05 8.52 20.91
C VAL A 267 -10.26 9.70 19.96
N PHE A 268 -11.29 10.53 20.21
CA PHE A 268 -11.54 11.75 19.45
C PHE A 268 -10.34 12.72 19.54
N TYR A 269 -9.82 12.98 20.74
CA TYR A 269 -8.64 13.84 20.91
C TYR A 269 -7.38 13.24 20.28
N GLN A 270 -7.17 11.91 20.36
CA GLN A 270 -6.04 11.25 19.68
C GLN A 270 -6.09 11.45 18.16
N LEU A 271 -7.27 11.34 17.54
CA LEU A 271 -7.44 11.60 16.11
C LEU A 271 -7.29 13.09 15.79
N GLN A 272 -7.87 13.97 16.60
CA GLN A 272 -7.78 15.42 16.42
C GLN A 272 -6.34 15.92 16.51
N HIS A 273 -5.54 15.41 17.46
CA HIS A 273 -4.14 15.77 17.63
C HIS A 273 -3.23 15.23 16.51
N ALA A 274 -3.61 14.16 15.82
CA ALA A 274 -2.89 13.71 14.63
C ALA A 274 -3.06 14.67 13.43
N ILE A 275 -4.16 15.45 13.38
CA ILE A 275 -4.42 16.42 12.31
C ILE A 275 -3.45 17.61 12.43
N THR A 276 -2.61 17.82 11.42
CA THR A 276 -1.68 18.94 11.37
C THR A 276 -1.59 19.59 10.00
N GLY A 277 -1.65 20.93 9.99
CA GLY A 277 -1.30 21.72 8.80
C GLY A 277 0.21 21.79 8.53
N TRP A 278 1.04 21.33 9.47
CA TRP A 278 2.50 21.49 9.50
C TRP A 278 3.22 20.13 9.51
N PRO A 279 3.22 19.38 8.38
CA PRO A 279 3.80 18.03 8.32
C PRO A 279 5.32 17.98 8.55
N GLY A 280 6.05 19.06 8.30
CA GLY A 280 7.47 19.18 8.66
C GLY A 280 7.72 19.73 10.08
N GLY A 281 6.66 20.00 10.86
CA GLY A 281 6.75 20.68 12.15
C GLY A 281 6.63 22.20 12.03
N LYS A 282 6.30 22.85 13.16
CA LYS A 282 6.02 24.30 13.21
C LYS A 282 7.29 25.14 13.41
N PRO A 283 7.34 26.39 12.89
CA PRO A 283 8.33 27.37 13.29
C PRO A 283 8.29 27.67 14.79
N ALA A 284 9.43 28.09 15.35
CA ALA A 284 9.47 28.60 16.73
C ALA A 284 8.59 29.85 16.86
N GLY A 285 7.67 29.85 17.84
CA GLY A 285 6.74 30.95 18.09
C GLY A 285 5.37 30.85 17.40
N ALA A 286 5.13 29.84 16.56
CA ALA A 286 3.81 29.57 15.98
C ALA A 286 2.78 29.23 17.08
N LYS A 287 1.58 29.84 17.00
CA LYS A 287 0.53 29.70 18.01
C LYS A 287 -0.31 28.43 17.79
N PRO A 288 -0.98 27.92 18.83
CA PRO A 288 -2.14 27.05 18.67
C PRO A 288 -3.24 27.86 17.95
N GLY A 289 -3.48 27.57 16.67
CA GLY A 289 -4.41 28.34 15.83
C GLY A 289 -3.87 28.75 14.47
N ASP A 290 -2.55 28.65 14.21
CA ASP A 290 -1.94 28.93 12.90
C ASP A 290 -2.22 27.82 11.85
N GLN A 291 -3.48 27.39 11.76
CA GLN A 291 -4.02 26.65 10.62
C GLN A 291 -4.21 27.64 9.47
N VAL A 292 -3.81 27.25 8.25
CA VAL A 292 -3.99 28.08 7.06
C VAL A 292 -5.46 28.04 6.63
N ALA A 293 -6.28 28.85 7.29
CA ALA A 293 -7.54 29.32 6.73
C ALA A 293 -7.23 30.54 5.85
N VAL A 294 -7.38 30.41 4.54
CA VAL A 294 -7.45 31.55 3.62
C VAL A 294 -8.91 31.76 3.22
N PRO A 295 -9.68 32.61 3.93
CA PRO A 295 -10.81 33.27 3.30
C PRO A 295 -10.25 34.16 2.19
N LEU A 296 -10.74 33.98 0.97
CA LEU A 296 -10.52 34.92 -0.14
C LEU A 296 -11.15 36.28 0.21
N LYS A 297 -10.41 37.13 0.92
CA LYS A 297 -10.73 38.55 1.05
C LYS A 297 -10.33 39.26 -0.24
N LEU A 298 -11.31 39.50 -1.10
CA LEU A 298 -11.25 40.57 -2.09
C LEU A 298 -11.12 41.91 -1.35
N THR A 299 -9.90 42.46 -1.36
CA THR A 299 -9.60 43.87 -1.07
C THR A 299 -9.07 44.48 -2.38
N ALA A 300 -9.29 45.74 -2.72
CA ALA A 300 -9.56 46.92 -1.88
C ALA A 300 -10.81 47.69 -2.40
N GLY A 301 -11.37 48.68 -1.69
CA GLY A 301 -11.01 49.30 -0.43
C GLY A 301 -11.29 50.80 -0.52
N GLY A 302 -12.17 51.31 0.35
CA GLY A 302 -12.49 52.74 0.41
C GLY A 302 -11.43 53.49 1.22
N ALA A 303 -10.87 54.55 0.64
CA ALA A 303 -10.06 55.54 1.34
C ALA A 303 -10.53 56.94 0.93
N ALA A 304 -10.73 57.82 1.92
CA ALA A 304 -11.22 59.17 1.70
C ALA A 304 -10.12 60.21 1.94
N GLY A 305 -9.82 61.00 0.90
CA GLY A 305 -9.50 62.43 1.00
C GLY A 305 -8.10 62.87 1.42
N SER A 306 -7.33 63.40 0.45
CA SER A 306 -6.83 64.79 0.51
C SER A 306 -6.24 65.28 -0.83
N SER A 307 -6.83 66.36 -1.38
CA SER A 307 -6.23 67.44 -2.23
C SER A 307 -5.19 67.13 -3.33
N GLY A 308 -5.46 67.54 -4.59
CA GLY A 308 -4.40 67.76 -5.60
C GLY A 308 -4.81 67.83 -7.09
N SER A 309 -5.27 69.00 -7.55
CA SER A 309 -5.26 69.55 -8.94
C SER A 309 -5.05 68.67 -10.20
N ALA A 310 -6.08 68.71 -11.08
CA ALA A 310 -6.08 69.12 -12.51
C ALA A 310 -5.35 68.33 -13.65
N GLY A 311 -6.07 68.17 -14.77
CA GLY A 311 -5.59 67.79 -16.12
C GLY A 311 -5.48 66.27 -16.36
N GLU A 312 -5.72 65.71 -17.55
CA GLU A 312 -6.39 66.19 -18.77
C GLU A 312 -6.84 64.97 -19.62
N GLU A 313 -7.46 65.20 -20.79
CA GLU A 313 -8.17 64.28 -21.70
C GLU A 313 -7.65 62.84 -21.94
N VAL A 314 -8.58 61.89 -22.13
CA VAL A 314 -8.41 60.71 -23.02
C VAL A 314 -9.69 60.47 -23.83
N GLY A 315 -9.56 60.35 -25.15
CA GLY A 315 -10.66 60.07 -26.08
C GLY A 315 -10.88 58.58 -26.37
N ASP A 316 -12.15 58.17 -26.27
CA ASP A 316 -12.98 57.55 -27.32
C ASP A 316 -12.62 56.20 -28.01
N ILE A 317 -13.69 55.50 -28.45
CA ILE A 317 -13.78 54.43 -29.47
C ILE A 317 -13.47 52.94 -29.07
N LYS A 318 -14.56 52.19 -28.82
CA LYS A 318 -15.06 50.94 -29.50
C LYS A 318 -14.08 49.79 -29.88
N ALA A 319 -14.44 48.50 -29.90
CA ALA A 319 -15.70 47.77 -29.65
C ALA A 319 -15.49 46.23 -29.58
N HIS A 320 -16.62 45.49 -29.51
CA HIS A 320 -16.86 44.06 -29.75
C HIS A 320 -16.67 43.04 -28.61
N ARG A 321 -17.82 42.58 -28.09
CA ARG A 321 -18.04 41.22 -27.59
C ARG A 321 -18.96 40.48 -28.57
N GLN A 322 -18.65 39.23 -28.86
CA GLN A 322 -19.63 38.21 -29.28
C GLN A 322 -19.91 37.30 -28.07
N GLY A 323 -21.12 36.73 -27.99
CA GLY A 323 -21.54 35.88 -26.87
C GLY A 323 -21.79 34.43 -27.28
N SER A 324 -22.11 33.59 -26.30
CA SER A 324 -22.62 32.22 -26.47
C SER A 324 -23.59 31.84 -25.32
N PRO A 325 -24.48 30.84 -25.47
CA PRO A 325 -25.80 30.86 -24.84
C PRO A 325 -26.05 29.84 -23.70
N SER A 326 -27.17 30.04 -22.99
CA SER A 326 -27.67 29.18 -21.89
C SER A 326 -28.64 28.07 -22.36
N PRO A 327 -28.79 26.95 -21.62
CA PRO A 327 -29.73 25.86 -21.94
C PRO A 327 -31.16 26.06 -21.37
N PRO A 328 -32.19 25.36 -21.90
CA PRO A 328 -33.60 25.60 -21.60
C PRO A 328 -34.26 24.59 -20.62
N SER A 329 -35.48 24.92 -20.18
CA SER A 329 -36.33 24.14 -19.28
C SER A 329 -37.54 23.47 -19.99
N ARG A 330 -38.07 22.38 -19.40
CA ARG A 330 -39.39 21.76 -19.67
C ARG A 330 -39.94 21.26 -18.32
N GLN A 331 -41.10 21.71 -17.85
CA GLN A 331 -42.47 21.32 -18.22
C GLN A 331 -42.85 19.86 -17.91
N HIS A 332 -43.79 19.70 -16.98
CA HIS A 332 -44.56 18.48 -16.72
C HIS A 332 -46.07 18.78 -16.86
N SER A 333 -46.82 17.87 -17.45
CA SER A 333 -48.29 17.82 -17.49
C SER A 333 -48.81 16.64 -16.67
N GLY A 334 -49.98 16.78 -16.05
CA GLY A 334 -50.52 15.80 -15.09
C GLY A 334 -51.48 14.74 -15.67
N GLY A 335 -52.04 13.92 -14.78
CA GLY A 335 -53.09 12.92 -15.02
C GLY A 335 -53.56 12.31 -13.69
N ASP A 336 -54.87 12.10 -13.53
CA ASP A 336 -55.57 11.75 -12.27
C ASP A 336 -55.39 10.29 -11.76
N GLY A 337 -55.75 10.02 -10.49
CA GLY A 337 -56.06 8.64 -10.06
C GLY A 337 -56.19 8.25 -8.57
N GLY A 338 -57.10 8.85 -7.79
CA GLY A 338 -57.97 8.07 -6.85
C GLY A 338 -57.47 7.48 -5.50
N MET A 339 -57.81 8.19 -4.41
CA MET A 339 -58.57 7.73 -3.22
C MET A 339 -58.04 6.74 -2.12
N LEU A 340 -58.32 7.16 -0.86
CA LEU A 340 -58.53 6.39 0.41
C LEU A 340 -57.30 5.70 1.06
N GLY A 341 -57.04 5.79 2.37
CA GLY A 341 -57.67 6.57 3.47
C GLY A 341 -56.96 6.35 4.83
N SER A 342 -57.14 7.26 5.78
CA SER A 342 -56.61 7.21 7.18
C SER A 342 -57.71 6.75 8.18
N PRO A 343 -57.57 6.80 9.53
CA PRO A 343 -56.41 6.70 10.45
C PRO A 343 -56.66 5.78 11.70
N GLY A 344 -55.67 5.62 12.60
CA GLY A 344 -55.86 5.17 14.00
C GLY A 344 -54.55 5.19 14.81
N LYS A 345 -54.31 6.14 15.73
CA LYS A 345 -54.74 6.26 17.15
C LYS A 345 -53.99 5.36 18.18
N HIS A 346 -53.01 5.98 18.86
CA HIS A 346 -52.70 6.01 20.32
C HIS A 346 -53.63 5.31 21.35
N PRO A 347 -53.24 5.12 22.66
CA PRO A 347 -51.90 5.22 23.33
C PRO A 347 -51.63 4.20 24.49
N LEU A 348 -50.49 4.37 25.19
CA LEU A 348 -50.21 4.24 26.66
C LEU A 348 -50.87 3.14 27.53
N ALA A 349 -50.05 2.40 28.30
CA ALA A 349 -50.20 2.22 29.76
C ALA A 349 -48.97 1.51 30.39
N ALA A 350 -48.76 1.70 31.70
CA ALA A 350 -47.67 1.10 32.49
C ALA A 350 -48.19 0.04 33.48
N ALA A 351 -47.35 -0.93 33.88
CA ALA A 351 -47.46 -1.63 35.17
C ALA A 351 -46.18 -2.42 35.54
N ALA A 352 -45.64 -2.11 36.72
CA ALA A 352 -45.01 -3.08 37.63
C ALA A 352 -45.93 -3.18 38.87
N PRO A 353 -45.68 -4.01 39.91
CA PRO A 353 -44.56 -4.94 40.14
C PRO A 353 -45.00 -6.33 40.63
N ASN A 354 -44.04 -7.21 41.00
CA ASN A 354 -44.21 -7.96 42.26
C ASN A 354 -42.88 -8.41 42.91
N ARG A 355 -42.90 -8.58 44.24
CA ARG A 355 -41.74 -8.95 45.08
C ARG A 355 -41.95 -10.31 45.75
N HIS A 356 -40.91 -11.13 45.85
CA HIS A 356 -40.62 -12.07 46.96
C HIS A 356 -39.09 -12.33 46.99
N GLY A 357 -38.39 -12.55 48.10
CA GLY A 357 -38.80 -12.45 49.51
C GLY A 357 -38.22 -13.57 50.39
N GLY A 358 -37.07 -13.34 51.06
CA GLY A 358 -36.48 -14.21 52.09
C GLY A 358 -35.23 -15.01 51.64
N GLY A 359 -34.28 -15.37 52.50
CA GLY A 359 -34.11 -14.99 53.91
C GLY A 359 -33.32 -16.02 54.76
N GLY A 360 -32.19 -15.60 55.34
CA GLY A 360 -31.42 -16.31 56.39
C GLY A 360 -30.29 -17.24 55.90
N ALA A 361 -29.28 -17.63 56.69
CA ALA A 361 -28.59 -17.09 57.89
C ALA A 361 -27.68 -18.21 58.49
N HIS A 362 -26.63 -17.84 59.25
CA HIS A 362 -25.61 -18.72 59.91
C HIS A 362 -24.62 -19.44 58.96
N GLY A 363 -23.36 -19.75 59.30
CA GLY A 363 -22.54 -19.50 60.50
C GLY A 363 -21.65 -20.73 60.86
N GLY A 364 -20.40 -20.64 61.34
CA GLY A 364 -19.50 -19.48 61.58
C GLY A 364 -18.23 -19.90 62.39
N GLY A 365 -17.13 -19.13 62.32
CA GLY A 365 -15.87 -19.35 63.07
C GLY A 365 -14.65 -19.77 62.22
N THR A 366 -13.36 -19.52 62.48
CA THR A 366 -12.55 -18.49 63.21
C THR A 366 -11.19 -19.14 63.53
N ALA A 367 -10.07 -18.60 63.02
CA ALA A 367 -8.65 -18.72 63.48
C ALA A 367 -7.70 -18.56 62.27
N THR A 368 -6.56 -17.87 62.32
CA THR A 368 -5.93 -17.00 63.34
C THR A 368 -4.98 -16.00 62.64
N SER A 369 -4.94 -14.77 63.14
CA SER A 369 -3.94 -13.72 62.81
C SER A 369 -2.64 -13.95 63.62
N PRO A 370 -1.47 -13.25 63.41
CA PRO A 370 -1.42 -11.77 63.36
C PRO A 370 -0.28 -11.06 62.57
N GLY A 371 -0.48 -9.74 62.38
CA GLY A 371 0.58 -8.73 62.23
C GLY A 371 0.56 -7.96 60.89
N GLY A 372 0.46 -6.61 60.84
CA GLY A 372 0.24 -5.62 61.91
C GLY A 372 0.55 -4.19 61.42
N ARG A 373 -0.05 -3.16 62.06
CA ARG A 373 0.00 -1.70 61.71
C ARG A 373 -0.84 -1.33 60.47
N GLY A 374 -1.62 -0.24 60.44
CA GLY A 374 -2.00 0.73 61.46
C GLY A 374 -2.78 1.90 60.84
N LEU A 375 -3.94 2.28 61.39
CA LEU A 375 -4.79 3.37 60.86
C LEU A 375 -4.16 4.76 61.09
N VAL A 376 -4.46 5.73 60.23
CA VAL A 376 -5.11 7.02 60.62
C VAL A 376 -6.03 7.49 59.47
N GLN A 377 -7.22 7.98 59.84
CA GLN A 377 -8.23 8.58 58.97
C GLN A 377 -8.10 10.11 59.00
N LEU A 378 -8.16 10.82 57.86
CA LEU A 378 -8.15 12.29 57.84
C LEU A 378 -9.04 12.88 56.73
N ARG A 379 -10.01 13.71 57.14
CA ARG A 379 -10.85 14.54 56.27
C ARG A 379 -10.03 15.65 55.60
N ARG A 380 -10.37 16.00 54.36
CA ARG A 380 -10.37 17.36 53.75
C ARG A 380 -11.44 17.33 52.64
N GLN A 381 -12.56 18.03 52.81
CA GLN A 381 -12.78 19.43 52.44
C GLN A 381 -12.63 19.66 50.93
N PHE A 382 -13.77 19.84 50.26
CA PHE A 382 -13.87 20.48 48.95
C PHE A 382 -13.40 21.93 49.06
N THR A 383 -12.57 22.35 48.11
CA THR A 383 -12.32 23.76 47.79
C THR A 383 -12.18 23.85 46.28
N ASP A 384 -12.94 24.75 45.65
CA ASP A 384 -12.93 24.98 44.22
C ASP A 384 -11.54 25.43 43.75
N HIS A 385 -11.02 24.78 42.71
CA HIS A 385 -10.05 25.37 41.80
C HIS A 385 -10.26 24.81 40.40
N GLU A 386 -10.46 25.72 39.44
CA GLU A 386 -10.35 25.43 38.01
C GLU A 386 -8.90 25.12 37.69
N ASP A 387 -8.55 23.84 37.54
CA ASP A 387 -7.25 23.44 37.00
C ASP A 387 -7.40 22.71 35.67
N SER A 388 -6.86 23.36 34.64
CA SER A 388 -6.89 22.90 33.25
C SER A 388 -6.18 21.55 33.05
N VAL A 389 -6.92 20.54 32.59
CA VAL A 389 -6.37 19.23 32.24
C VAL A 389 -5.55 19.34 30.96
N SER A 390 -4.27 19.64 31.11
CA SER A 390 -3.29 19.69 30.03
C SER A 390 -2.84 18.29 29.64
N ILE A 391 -3.65 17.59 28.83
CA ILE A 391 -3.30 16.27 28.27
C ILE A 391 -2.23 16.45 27.18
N ALA A 392 -0.98 16.59 27.62
CA ALA A 392 0.17 16.45 26.75
C ALA A 392 0.31 14.97 26.35
N LEU A 393 -0.08 14.63 25.12
CA LEU A 393 0.22 13.36 24.46
C LEU A 393 1.72 13.28 24.09
N ALA A 394 2.58 13.36 25.10
CA ALA A 394 3.94 12.87 25.01
C ALA A 394 3.89 11.35 25.24
N ALA A 395 4.37 10.58 24.25
CA ALA A 395 4.68 9.17 24.47
C ALA A 395 5.58 9.07 25.72
N GLN A 396 5.23 8.20 26.67
CA GLN A 396 5.97 8.06 27.93
C GLN A 396 7.42 7.65 27.63
N ARG A 397 8.32 8.64 27.67
CA ARG A 397 9.75 8.42 27.46
C ARG A 397 10.29 7.59 28.61
N ALA A 398 11.10 6.58 28.29
CA ALA A 398 11.83 5.83 29.30
C ALA A 398 12.67 6.79 30.18
N PRO A 399 12.64 6.62 31.51
CA PRO A 399 13.37 7.51 32.42
C PRO A 399 14.88 7.43 32.14
N GLY A 400 15.49 8.57 31.80
CA GLY A 400 16.91 8.68 31.43
C GLY A 400 17.19 8.99 29.96
N ALA A 401 16.18 9.07 29.09
CA ALA A 401 16.39 9.51 27.69
C ALA A 401 16.88 10.98 27.62
N PRO A 402 17.87 11.31 26.76
CA PRO A 402 18.36 12.68 26.60
C PRO A 402 17.25 13.65 26.15
N PRO A 403 17.37 14.95 26.46
CA PRO A 403 16.40 15.96 26.04
C PRO A 403 16.25 15.93 24.51
N PRO A 404 15.04 16.18 23.96
CA PRO A 404 14.86 16.24 22.51
C PRO A 404 15.76 17.35 21.92
N PRO A 405 16.33 17.15 20.73
CA PRO A 405 17.04 18.23 20.04
C PRO A 405 16.10 19.42 19.82
N PRO A 406 16.64 20.66 19.78
CA PRO A 406 15.83 21.85 19.60
C PRO A 406 15.02 21.79 18.28
N PRO A 407 13.81 22.38 18.24
CA PRO A 407 12.94 22.30 17.06
C PRO A 407 13.60 22.96 15.85
N VAL A 408 14.02 22.15 14.88
CA VAL A 408 14.64 22.62 13.64
C VAL A 408 13.56 23.06 12.65
N PHE A 409 13.63 24.31 12.21
CA PHE A 409 12.83 24.87 11.12
C PHE A 409 13.67 25.89 10.32
N PRO A 410 13.69 25.85 8.98
CA PRO A 410 13.16 24.79 8.13
C PRO A 410 13.95 23.47 8.27
N LYS A 411 13.29 22.32 8.05
CA LYS A 411 13.96 21.02 8.01
C LYS A 411 14.49 20.69 6.61
N ARG A 412 15.65 20.02 6.57
CA ARG A 412 16.00 19.04 5.54
C ARG A 412 15.08 17.83 5.62
N ILE A 413 14.38 17.53 4.53
CA ILE A 413 13.40 16.45 4.40
C ILE A 413 13.75 15.60 3.18
N LEU A 414 13.67 14.28 3.30
CA LEU A 414 13.90 13.35 2.20
C LEU A 414 12.66 12.52 1.92
N VAL A 415 12.09 12.64 0.73
CA VAL A 415 11.00 11.79 0.22
C VAL A 415 11.61 10.68 -0.64
N LEU A 416 11.37 9.42 -0.26
CA LEU A 416 11.81 8.23 -0.99
C LEU A 416 10.65 7.70 -1.83
N SER A 417 10.81 7.75 -3.15
CA SER A 417 9.80 7.41 -4.15
C SER A 417 10.19 6.10 -4.85
N PRO A 418 9.53 4.95 -4.57
CA PRO A 418 9.91 3.66 -5.14
C PRO A 418 9.87 3.65 -6.67
N HIS A 419 8.71 4.00 -7.25
CA HIS A 419 8.56 4.33 -8.67
C HIS A 419 8.63 5.85 -8.87
N PRO A 420 8.94 6.35 -10.09
CA PRO A 420 9.14 7.78 -10.34
C PRO A 420 7.94 8.73 -10.09
N ASP A 421 6.77 8.20 -9.77
CA ASP A 421 5.50 8.91 -9.56
C ASP A 421 4.86 8.69 -8.17
N ASP A 422 5.44 7.82 -7.33
CA ASP A 422 4.85 7.47 -6.03
C ASP A 422 4.79 8.67 -5.06
N ASP A 423 5.74 9.60 -5.13
CA ASP A 423 5.79 10.83 -4.33
C ASP A 423 4.59 11.74 -4.59
N VAL A 424 4.23 11.96 -5.86
CA VAL A 424 3.09 12.82 -6.21
C VAL A 424 1.74 12.11 -6.15
N ILE A 425 1.68 10.79 -6.42
CA ILE A 425 0.45 10.00 -6.29
C ILE A 425 0.11 9.80 -4.80
N SER A 426 1.08 9.38 -4.00
CA SER A 426 0.86 8.90 -2.64
C SER A 426 0.82 10.01 -1.61
N MET A 427 1.76 10.95 -1.67
CA MET A 427 1.90 12.03 -0.68
C MET A 427 2.02 13.43 -1.31
N GLY A 428 1.54 13.60 -2.54
CA GLY A 428 1.73 14.82 -3.32
C GLY A 428 1.19 16.09 -2.65
N GLY A 429 0.09 16.00 -1.90
CA GLY A 429 -0.45 17.15 -1.18
C GLY A 429 0.47 17.57 -0.02
N THR A 430 0.99 16.60 0.72
CA THR A 430 2.00 16.81 1.76
C THR A 430 3.32 17.32 1.16
N LEU A 431 3.76 16.78 0.01
CA LEU A 431 4.96 17.26 -0.70
C LEU A 431 4.84 18.75 -1.06
N ILE A 432 3.72 19.16 -1.65
CA ILE A 432 3.41 20.57 -1.96
C ILE A 432 3.44 21.41 -0.67
N ARG A 433 2.73 20.99 0.38
CA ARG A 433 2.70 21.70 1.68
C ARG A 433 4.09 21.89 2.28
N LEU A 434 4.98 20.89 2.17
CA LEU A 434 6.34 20.97 2.70
C LEU A 434 7.20 21.97 1.91
N LEU A 435 7.03 22.03 0.59
CA LEU A 435 7.69 22.99 -0.28
C LEU A 435 7.21 24.42 -0.01
N ASP A 436 5.88 24.62 0.09
CA ASP A 436 5.26 25.91 0.43
C ASP A 436 5.67 26.42 1.83
N GLN A 437 5.94 25.51 2.77
CA GLN A 437 6.47 25.82 4.11
C GLN A 437 7.97 26.16 4.12
N GLY A 438 8.63 26.19 2.95
CA GLY A 438 10.04 26.57 2.82
C GLY A 438 11.02 25.52 3.35
N HIS A 439 10.61 24.25 3.43
CA HIS A 439 11.51 23.17 3.82
C HIS A 439 12.53 22.85 2.71
N GLU A 440 13.71 22.38 3.12
CA GLU A 440 14.70 21.84 2.20
C GLU A 440 14.28 20.40 1.84
N VAL A 441 13.39 20.29 0.85
CA VAL A 441 12.86 19.00 0.38
C VAL A 441 13.76 18.41 -0.70
N HIS A 442 14.16 17.16 -0.49
CA HIS A 442 14.84 16.30 -1.46
C HIS A 442 13.89 15.17 -1.84
N VAL A 443 13.82 14.81 -3.12
CA VAL A 443 13.07 13.64 -3.61
C VAL A 443 14.04 12.66 -4.24
N ALA A 444 14.02 11.42 -3.78
CA ALA A 444 14.89 10.36 -4.25
C ALA A 444 14.07 9.24 -4.91
N TYR A 445 14.18 9.18 -6.23
CA TYR A 445 13.56 8.19 -7.09
C TYR A 445 14.43 6.93 -7.10
N MET A 446 13.90 5.86 -6.51
CA MET A 446 14.67 4.66 -6.19
C MET A 446 14.89 3.78 -7.43
N THR A 447 13.84 3.56 -8.22
CA THR A 447 13.90 2.77 -9.46
C THR A 447 13.80 3.65 -10.71
N SER A 448 14.17 3.09 -11.87
CA SER A 448 14.08 3.80 -13.16
C SER A 448 12.64 3.88 -13.71
N GLY A 449 11.73 3.00 -13.26
CA GLY A 449 10.39 2.86 -13.84
C GLY A 449 10.36 2.43 -15.31
N ASN A 450 11.50 2.02 -15.90
CA ASN A 450 11.63 1.83 -17.34
C ASN A 450 10.81 0.68 -17.92
N ILE A 451 10.53 -0.37 -17.13
CA ILE A 451 9.61 -1.45 -17.54
C ILE A 451 8.16 -0.98 -17.68
N ALA A 452 7.81 0.21 -17.17
CA ALA A 452 6.46 0.76 -17.16
C ALA A 452 6.30 1.93 -18.15
N VAL A 453 6.83 1.79 -19.37
CA VAL A 453 6.63 2.75 -20.48
C VAL A 453 6.30 1.98 -21.76
N TRP A 454 5.32 2.46 -22.51
CA TRP A 454 4.89 1.87 -23.78
C TRP A 454 5.97 1.98 -24.86
N ASP A 455 5.99 1.01 -25.77
CA ASP A 455 6.97 0.96 -26.87
C ASP A 455 6.75 2.15 -27.85
N GLU A 456 5.49 2.54 -28.07
CA GLU A 456 5.10 3.72 -28.88
C GLU A 456 5.62 5.04 -28.28
N ASP A 457 5.57 5.21 -26.95
CA ASP A 457 6.15 6.37 -26.27
C ASP A 457 7.66 6.43 -26.48
N CYS A 458 8.33 5.28 -26.36
CA CYS A 458 9.77 5.17 -26.58
C CYS A 458 10.17 5.63 -28.00
N LEU A 459 9.43 5.18 -29.02
CA LEU A 459 9.64 5.59 -30.42
C LEU A 459 9.34 7.07 -30.65
N ARG A 460 8.25 7.59 -30.06
CA ARG A 460 7.88 9.02 -30.13
C ARG A 460 8.96 9.93 -29.57
N PHE A 461 9.59 9.55 -28.46
CA PHE A 461 10.72 10.30 -27.90
C PHE A 461 12.03 10.13 -28.68
N ALA A 462 12.25 8.98 -29.33
CA ALA A 462 13.38 8.78 -30.23
C ALA A 462 13.30 9.68 -31.48
N ASP A 463 12.14 9.77 -32.13
CA ASP A 463 11.90 10.72 -33.24
C ASP A 463 12.09 12.17 -32.77
N PHE A 464 11.52 12.55 -31.62
CA PHE A 464 11.73 13.88 -31.06
C PHE A 464 13.22 14.21 -30.86
N ALA A 465 14.04 13.26 -30.39
CA ALA A 465 15.47 13.49 -30.21
C ALA A 465 16.21 13.74 -31.54
N VAL A 466 15.84 13.00 -32.61
CA VAL A 466 16.35 13.20 -33.97
C VAL A 466 15.94 14.59 -34.50
N GLN A 467 14.66 14.92 -34.45
CA GLN A 467 14.10 16.19 -34.91
C GLN A 467 14.70 17.38 -34.15
N PHE A 468 14.85 17.27 -32.83
CA PHE A 468 15.49 18.28 -31.99
C PHE A 468 16.97 18.47 -32.37
N GLY A 469 17.71 17.38 -32.58
CA GLY A 469 19.10 17.45 -33.02
C GLY A 469 19.25 18.14 -34.37
N GLN A 470 18.36 17.86 -35.33
CA GLN A 470 18.29 18.53 -36.62
C GLN A 470 18.00 20.03 -36.47
N ALA A 471 16.96 20.39 -35.70
CA ALA A 471 16.54 21.77 -35.49
C ALA A 471 17.59 22.63 -34.77
N MET A 472 18.39 22.03 -33.88
CA MET A 472 19.45 22.71 -33.12
C MET A 472 20.83 22.64 -33.79
N GLY A 473 20.96 21.97 -34.94
CA GLY A 473 22.24 21.82 -35.64
C GLY A 473 23.29 21.04 -34.85
N LEU A 474 22.88 20.02 -34.07
CA LEU A 474 23.81 19.21 -33.28
C LEU A 474 24.72 18.38 -34.21
N PRO A 475 26.01 18.17 -33.86
CA PRO A 475 26.99 17.58 -34.76
C PRO A 475 26.79 16.09 -35.05
N ASP A 476 26.01 15.37 -34.23
CA ASP A 476 25.88 13.90 -34.28
C ASP A 476 24.43 13.41 -34.44
N VAL A 477 23.66 14.13 -35.26
CA VAL A 477 22.30 13.72 -35.65
C VAL A 477 22.29 12.37 -36.35
N THR A 478 23.27 12.09 -37.20
CA THR A 478 23.32 10.83 -37.98
C THR A 478 23.37 9.61 -37.07
N HIS A 479 24.20 9.63 -36.02
CA HIS A 479 24.22 8.55 -35.04
C HIS A 479 22.93 8.48 -34.22
N THR A 480 22.35 9.63 -33.85
CA THR A 480 21.05 9.69 -33.15
C THR A 480 19.93 9.03 -33.98
N SER A 481 19.89 9.29 -35.29
CA SER A 481 18.96 8.65 -36.24
C SER A 481 19.23 7.15 -36.39
N GLU A 482 20.50 6.73 -36.36
CA GLU A 482 20.84 5.31 -36.40
C GLU A 482 20.37 4.58 -35.14
N VAL A 483 20.59 5.15 -33.96
CA VAL A 483 20.11 4.60 -32.67
C VAL A 483 18.58 4.51 -32.66
N ALA A 484 17.88 5.55 -33.10
CA ALA A 484 16.41 5.51 -33.23
C ALA A 484 15.94 4.39 -34.17
N ARG A 485 16.61 4.21 -35.32
CA ARG A 485 16.33 3.12 -36.27
C ARG A 485 16.61 1.74 -35.67
N GLN A 486 17.71 1.57 -34.93
CA GLN A 486 18.04 0.33 -34.23
C GLN A 486 17.01 -0.01 -33.15
N MET A 487 16.49 0.99 -32.42
CA MET A 487 15.40 0.81 -31.46
C MET A 487 14.11 0.36 -32.14
N GLN A 488 13.75 0.96 -33.29
CA GLN A 488 12.60 0.54 -34.09
C GLN A 488 12.76 -0.91 -34.61
N ASP A 489 13.88 -1.23 -35.28
CA ASP A 489 14.22 -2.59 -35.73
C ASP A 489 14.12 -3.61 -34.57
N SER A 490 14.56 -3.23 -33.37
CA SER A 490 14.54 -4.06 -32.17
C SER A 490 13.12 -4.29 -31.64
N LEU A 491 12.25 -3.28 -31.68
CA LEU A 491 10.87 -3.36 -31.19
C LEU A 491 9.96 -4.09 -32.18
N GLU A 492 10.14 -3.89 -33.48
CA GLU A 492 9.36 -4.59 -34.53
C GLU A 492 9.60 -6.11 -34.57
N ARG A 493 10.80 -6.56 -34.17
CA ARG A 493 11.18 -7.99 -34.15
C ARG A 493 10.95 -8.68 -32.81
N LYS A 494 10.71 -7.90 -31.75
CA LYS A 494 10.60 -8.33 -30.36
C LYS A 494 9.46 -9.34 -30.20
N GLN A 495 9.76 -10.49 -29.60
CA GLN A 495 8.72 -11.46 -29.24
C GLN A 495 8.03 -11.07 -27.92
N PRO A 496 6.75 -11.42 -27.70
CA PRO A 496 6.07 -11.21 -26.42
C PRO A 496 6.84 -11.83 -25.25
N GLY A 497 7.46 -10.98 -24.44
CA GLY A 497 8.23 -11.37 -23.26
C GLY A 497 9.74 -11.38 -23.40
N GLU A 498 10.25 -11.03 -24.58
CA GLU A 498 11.64 -10.66 -24.75
C GLU A 498 11.93 -9.34 -24.01
N VAL A 499 13.11 -9.25 -23.39
CA VAL A 499 13.54 -8.04 -22.66
C VAL A 499 13.87 -6.94 -23.67
N ASP A 500 13.48 -5.71 -23.37
CA ASP A 500 13.83 -4.54 -24.17
C ASP A 500 15.36 -4.39 -24.35
N SER A 501 15.79 -3.97 -25.54
CA SER A 501 17.20 -3.65 -25.78
C SER A 501 17.69 -2.52 -24.86
N GLN A 502 19.00 -2.45 -24.62
CA GLN A 502 19.59 -1.49 -23.68
C GLN A 502 19.25 -0.03 -24.06
N GLN A 503 19.19 0.28 -25.36
CA GLN A 503 18.79 1.58 -25.91
C GLN A 503 17.33 1.91 -25.58
N VAL A 504 16.42 0.94 -25.70
CA VAL A 504 15.00 1.08 -25.33
C VAL A 504 14.85 1.27 -23.82
N LEU A 505 15.48 0.40 -23.01
CA LEU A 505 15.45 0.52 -21.54
C LEU A 505 16.02 1.85 -21.03
N ALA A 506 17.05 2.39 -21.68
CA ALA A 506 17.64 3.69 -21.37
C ALA A 506 16.68 4.84 -21.75
N THR A 507 16.09 4.80 -22.94
CA THR A 507 15.12 5.81 -23.38
C THR A 507 13.87 5.82 -22.49
N LYS A 508 13.32 4.65 -22.14
CA LYS A 508 12.20 4.53 -21.19
C LYS A 508 12.55 5.07 -19.80
N ALA A 509 13.77 4.84 -19.31
CA ALA A 509 14.24 5.43 -18.05
C ALA A 509 14.35 6.97 -18.14
N LEU A 510 14.82 7.50 -19.27
CA LEU A 510 14.90 8.96 -19.51
C LEU A 510 13.51 9.60 -19.56
N ILE A 511 12.52 8.95 -20.19
CA ILE A 511 11.12 9.41 -20.20
C ILE A 511 10.63 9.58 -18.75
N ARG A 512 10.66 8.51 -17.94
CA ARG A 512 10.21 8.55 -16.53
C ARG A 512 10.97 9.56 -15.69
N ARG A 513 12.28 9.71 -15.90
CA ARG A 513 13.11 10.74 -15.25
C ARG A 513 12.66 12.16 -15.62
N CYS A 514 12.36 12.41 -16.89
CA CYS A 514 11.87 13.72 -17.37
C CYS A 514 10.47 14.04 -16.82
N GLU A 515 9.58 13.05 -16.78
CA GLU A 515 8.26 13.17 -16.16
C GLU A 515 8.35 13.54 -14.67
N ALA A 516 9.13 12.79 -13.88
CA ALA A 516 9.35 13.03 -12.46
C ALA A 516 9.92 14.44 -12.18
N ARG A 517 10.90 14.88 -12.99
CA ARG A 517 11.41 16.26 -12.93
C ARG A 517 10.34 17.30 -13.27
N SER A 518 9.42 16.98 -14.18
CA SER A 518 8.31 17.87 -14.53
C SER A 518 7.25 17.93 -13.42
N ALA A 519 6.95 16.79 -12.78
CA ALA A 519 6.05 16.68 -11.64
C ALA A 519 6.60 17.47 -10.43
N LEU A 520 7.85 17.25 -10.05
CA LEU A 520 8.50 17.99 -8.96
C LEU A 520 8.54 19.50 -9.21
N ARG A 521 8.83 19.93 -10.45
CA ARG A 521 8.75 21.35 -10.83
C ARG A 521 7.33 21.91 -10.69
N THR A 522 6.32 21.11 -11.00
CA THR A 522 4.90 21.49 -10.85
C THR A 522 4.54 21.71 -9.38
N CYS A 523 5.08 20.89 -8.48
CA CYS A 523 4.96 21.08 -7.03
C CYS A 523 5.82 22.23 -6.45
N GLY A 524 6.60 22.96 -7.28
CA GLY A 524 7.50 24.03 -6.82
C GLY A 524 8.88 23.56 -6.33
N GLY A 525 9.24 22.28 -6.54
CA GLY A 525 10.47 21.70 -6.03
C GLY A 525 11.73 22.01 -6.84
N ASP A 526 12.87 22.06 -6.15
CA ASP A 526 14.19 22.27 -6.75
C ASP A 526 14.72 21.00 -7.44
N LEU A 527 15.00 21.11 -8.73
CA LEU A 527 15.53 20.03 -9.58
C LEU A 527 16.99 19.67 -9.30
N SER A 528 17.72 20.47 -8.52
CA SER A 528 19.03 20.12 -7.96
C SER A 528 18.92 19.09 -6.82
N ARG A 529 17.75 19.02 -6.17
CA ARG A 529 17.43 18.11 -5.06
C ARG A 529 16.63 16.87 -5.49
N ALA A 530 16.58 16.59 -6.79
CA ALA A 530 16.01 15.39 -7.39
C ALA A 530 17.10 14.31 -7.60
N HIS A 531 17.09 13.26 -6.78
CA HIS A 531 18.09 12.19 -6.78
C HIS A 531 17.54 10.97 -7.53
N PHE A 532 18.24 10.50 -8.57
CA PHE A 532 17.85 9.31 -9.32
C PHE A 532 18.84 8.19 -8.98
N LEU A 533 18.44 7.27 -8.10
CA LEU A 533 19.33 6.22 -7.58
C LEU A 533 19.52 5.07 -8.57
N GLU A 534 18.47 4.80 -9.37
CA GLU A 534 18.42 3.72 -10.36
C GLU A 534 18.93 2.38 -9.82
N MET A 535 18.37 1.96 -8.69
CA MET A 535 18.86 0.84 -7.88
C MET A 535 19.04 -0.45 -8.70
N PRO A 536 20.24 -1.08 -8.66
CA PRO A 536 20.59 -2.27 -9.43
C PRO A 536 19.56 -3.40 -9.45
N PHE A 537 18.87 -3.69 -8.32
CA PHE A 537 17.89 -4.79 -8.27
C PHE A 537 16.75 -4.68 -9.31
N TYR A 538 16.50 -3.46 -9.82
CA TYR A 538 15.48 -3.15 -10.82
C TYR A 538 16.04 -3.06 -12.26
N LYS A 539 17.36 -2.99 -12.45
CA LYS A 539 18.00 -2.72 -13.76
C LYS A 539 17.99 -3.89 -14.74
N THR A 540 17.42 -5.03 -14.36
CA THR A 540 17.41 -6.27 -15.18
C THR A 540 16.57 -6.17 -16.46
N GLY A 541 15.65 -5.20 -16.56
CA GLY A 541 14.66 -5.12 -17.63
C GLY A 541 13.59 -6.23 -17.57
N LYS A 542 13.66 -7.13 -16.58
CA LYS A 542 12.73 -8.24 -16.38
C LYS A 542 11.55 -7.79 -15.51
N VAL A 543 10.39 -8.42 -15.71
CA VAL A 543 9.23 -8.27 -14.81
C VAL A 543 9.58 -8.76 -13.39
N VAL A 544 10.35 -9.85 -13.29
CA VAL A 544 10.89 -10.39 -12.04
C VAL A 544 12.22 -9.72 -11.71
N LYS A 545 12.28 -9.06 -10.55
CA LYS A 545 13.45 -8.29 -10.07
C LYS A 545 14.46 -9.19 -9.38
N ASP A 546 15.72 -8.76 -9.38
CA ASP A 546 16.78 -9.44 -8.65
C ASP A 546 16.64 -9.18 -7.12
N PRO A 547 17.24 -10.02 -6.26
CA PRO A 547 17.35 -9.73 -4.84
C PRO A 547 18.14 -8.42 -4.58
N LEU A 548 17.86 -7.74 -3.47
CA LEU A 548 18.66 -6.59 -3.03
C LEU A 548 20.14 -6.97 -2.90
N GLY A 549 21.00 -6.22 -3.57
CA GLY A 549 22.45 -6.33 -3.46
C GLY A 549 23.05 -5.29 -2.49
N PRO A 550 24.34 -5.44 -2.13
CA PRO A 550 25.03 -4.48 -1.27
C PRO A 550 25.14 -3.07 -1.88
N VAL A 551 25.15 -2.95 -3.22
CA VAL A 551 25.21 -1.67 -3.92
C VAL A 551 23.91 -0.87 -3.70
N ASP A 552 22.76 -1.54 -3.71
CA ASP A 552 21.46 -0.93 -3.44
C ASP A 552 21.42 -0.25 -2.05
N ILE A 553 22.01 -0.91 -1.04
CA ILE A 553 22.14 -0.38 0.32
C ILE A 553 23.13 0.77 0.38
N ALA A 554 24.28 0.65 -0.29
CA ALA A 554 25.33 1.66 -0.28
C ALA A 554 24.86 3.00 -0.88
N LEU A 555 24.07 2.98 -1.96
CA LEU A 555 23.48 4.18 -2.58
C LEU A 555 22.56 4.96 -1.61
N LEU A 556 21.75 4.25 -0.82
CA LEU A 556 20.89 4.87 0.19
C LEU A 556 21.67 5.39 1.40
N VAL A 557 22.70 4.66 1.86
CA VAL A 557 23.59 5.12 2.95
C VAL A 557 24.33 6.40 2.56
N ASP A 558 24.93 6.45 1.37
CA ASP A 558 25.59 7.64 0.80
C ASP A 558 24.61 8.83 0.69
N LEU A 559 23.40 8.60 0.18
CA LEU A 559 22.34 9.62 0.14
C LEU A 559 21.99 10.17 1.54
N PHE A 560 21.82 9.28 2.53
CA PHE A 560 21.52 9.68 3.91
C PHE A 560 22.67 10.45 4.55
N GLU A 561 23.93 10.05 4.33
CA GLU A 561 25.11 10.74 4.89
C GLU A 561 25.38 12.11 4.25
N ARG A 562 25.04 12.28 2.95
CA ARG A 562 25.08 13.58 2.26
C ARG A 562 23.97 14.53 2.74
N ILE A 563 22.72 14.08 2.79
CA ILE A 563 21.57 14.96 3.10
C ILE A 563 21.43 15.19 4.61
N ARG A 564 21.74 14.18 5.44
CA ARG A 564 21.49 14.17 6.90
C ARG A 564 20.06 14.65 7.23
N PRO A 565 19.01 14.00 6.69
CA PRO A 565 17.64 14.49 6.79
C PRO A 565 17.14 14.46 8.24
N HIS A 566 16.42 15.50 8.67
CA HIS A 566 15.73 15.49 9.97
C HIS A 566 14.40 14.73 9.89
N GLN A 567 13.89 14.49 8.68
CA GLN A 567 12.64 13.79 8.44
C GLN A 567 12.72 13.05 7.11
N ILE A 568 12.28 11.80 7.10
CA ILE A 568 12.26 10.92 5.93
C ILE A 568 10.81 10.48 5.71
N TYR A 569 10.35 10.51 4.47
CA TYR A 569 9.09 9.88 4.04
C TYR A 569 9.42 8.68 3.15
N ALA A 570 8.77 7.54 3.38
CA ALA A 570 8.97 6.32 2.59
C ALA A 570 7.64 5.58 2.36
N ALA A 571 7.53 4.86 1.24
CA ALA A 571 6.38 4.03 0.96
C ALA A 571 6.35 2.82 1.92
N GLY A 572 5.40 2.83 2.87
CA GLY A 572 5.10 1.73 3.77
C GLY A 572 4.16 0.67 3.18
N ASP A 573 3.90 0.72 1.88
CA ASP A 573 2.88 -0.10 1.24
C ASP A 573 3.39 -1.49 0.85
N LEU A 574 2.81 -2.54 1.44
CA LEU A 574 3.10 -3.93 1.12
C LEU A 574 2.19 -4.50 0.02
N SER A 575 1.27 -3.69 -0.49
CA SER A 575 0.18 -4.06 -1.42
C SER A 575 0.47 -3.74 -2.88
N ASP A 576 1.62 -3.13 -3.19
CA ASP A 576 2.12 -2.92 -4.54
C ASP A 576 2.11 -4.25 -5.33
N PRO A 577 1.34 -4.36 -6.44
CA PRO A 577 1.21 -5.59 -7.21
C PRO A 577 2.55 -6.11 -7.78
N HIS A 578 3.57 -5.25 -7.88
CA HIS A 578 4.89 -5.62 -8.40
C HIS A 578 5.96 -5.84 -7.31
N GLY A 579 5.62 -5.65 -6.03
CA GLY A 579 6.54 -5.81 -4.90
C GLY A 579 7.77 -4.88 -4.90
N THR A 580 7.77 -3.82 -5.71
CA THR A 580 8.81 -2.77 -5.68
C THR A 580 8.80 -2.08 -4.32
N HIS A 581 7.62 -1.66 -3.83
CA HIS A 581 7.50 -0.91 -2.57
C HIS A 581 8.07 -1.70 -1.39
N ARG A 582 7.70 -2.99 -1.27
CA ARG A 582 8.26 -3.93 -0.27
C ARG A 582 9.79 -4.02 -0.33
N THR A 583 10.35 -4.18 -1.54
CA THR A 583 11.79 -4.32 -1.76
C THR A 583 12.53 -3.00 -1.46
N CYS A 584 11.99 -1.86 -1.90
CA CYS A 584 12.51 -0.54 -1.60
C CYS A 584 12.48 -0.24 -0.08
N LEU A 585 11.37 -0.53 0.60
CA LEU A 585 11.24 -0.34 2.05
C LEU A 585 12.23 -1.23 2.83
N GLN A 586 12.46 -2.47 2.38
CA GLN A 586 13.48 -3.35 2.95
C GLN A 586 14.89 -2.74 2.80
N ALA A 587 15.22 -2.15 1.66
CA ALA A 587 16.50 -1.45 1.45
C ALA A 587 16.63 -0.21 2.36
N VAL A 588 15.55 0.56 2.53
CA VAL A 588 15.49 1.71 3.44
C VAL A 588 15.73 1.27 4.88
N PHE A 589 15.06 0.23 5.37
CA PHE A 589 15.27 -0.27 6.74
C PHE A 589 16.68 -0.81 6.97
N GLN A 590 17.29 -1.52 6.00
CA GLN A 590 18.69 -1.96 6.10
C GLN A 590 19.66 -0.78 6.14
N SER A 591 19.46 0.22 5.27
CA SER A 591 20.30 1.43 5.23
C SER A 591 20.15 2.28 6.50
N LEU A 592 18.94 2.37 7.06
CA LEU A 592 18.68 2.98 8.37
C LEU A 592 19.38 2.22 9.50
N GLY A 593 19.44 0.89 9.44
CA GLY A 593 20.22 0.08 10.38
C GLY A 593 21.69 0.50 10.43
N VAL A 594 22.30 0.75 9.26
CA VAL A 594 23.67 1.24 9.15
C VAL A 594 23.80 2.67 9.70
N VAL A 595 22.99 3.63 9.23
CA VAL A 595 23.17 5.05 9.59
C VAL A 595 22.74 5.42 11.00
N ARG A 596 21.92 4.60 11.67
CA ARG A 596 21.55 4.79 13.09
C ARG A 596 22.75 4.83 14.05
N SER A 597 23.87 4.22 13.67
CA SER A 597 25.13 4.26 14.43
C SER A 597 25.90 5.58 14.29
N ARG A 598 25.50 6.46 13.36
CA ARG A 598 26.18 7.74 13.09
C ARG A 598 25.63 8.83 14.00
N GLY A 599 26.52 9.64 14.59
CA GLY A 599 26.14 10.72 15.51
C GLY A 599 25.02 11.63 14.97
N TRP A 600 25.14 12.07 13.70
CA TRP A 600 24.16 12.97 13.08
C TRP A 600 22.71 12.44 13.13
N TYR A 601 22.48 11.13 13.09
CA TYR A 601 21.14 10.53 13.11
C TYR A 601 20.52 10.62 14.50
N ALA A 602 21.32 10.41 15.56
CA ALA A 602 20.90 10.59 16.94
C ALA A 602 20.70 12.08 17.26
N ASP A 603 21.66 12.92 16.87
CA ASP A 603 21.67 14.37 17.15
C ASP A 603 20.51 15.12 16.48
N SER A 604 20.09 14.68 15.30
CA SER A 604 18.98 15.29 14.54
C SER A 604 17.59 14.81 14.96
N GLY A 605 17.50 13.67 15.67
CA GLY A 605 16.23 13.03 16.00
C GLY A 605 15.42 12.62 14.77
N THR A 606 16.08 12.10 13.71
CA THR A 606 15.44 11.83 12.41
C THR A 606 14.18 10.96 12.54
N ALA A 607 13.03 11.56 12.22
CA ALA A 607 11.76 10.85 12.12
C ALA A 607 11.61 10.19 10.74
N VAL A 608 11.07 8.97 10.70
CA VAL A 608 10.75 8.25 9.46
C VAL A 608 9.23 8.06 9.43
N LEU A 609 8.57 8.60 8.41
CA LEU A 609 7.13 8.54 8.22
C LEU A 609 6.80 7.65 7.02
N LEU A 610 5.84 6.77 7.20
CA LEU A 610 5.40 5.80 6.21
C LEU A 610 4.08 6.24 5.59
N TYR A 611 4.04 6.37 4.26
CA TYR A 611 2.82 6.63 3.48
C TYR A 611 2.37 5.37 2.74
N ARG A 612 1.10 5.28 2.32
CA ARG A 612 0.60 4.21 1.45
C ARG A 612 0.47 4.66 -0.01
N GLY A 613 0.55 3.71 -0.93
CA GLY A 613 0.53 3.95 -2.38
C GLY A 613 -0.85 4.33 -2.93
N ALA A 614 -0.98 4.32 -4.25
CA ALA A 614 -2.23 4.65 -4.96
C ALA A 614 -3.44 3.79 -4.59
N TRP A 615 -3.19 2.60 -4.02
CA TRP A 615 -4.17 1.51 -3.88
C TRP A 615 -4.96 1.57 -2.57
N GLN A 616 -4.39 2.14 -1.52
CA GLN A 616 -4.93 2.11 -0.16
C GLN A 616 -4.39 3.28 0.65
N GLU A 617 -5.01 3.57 1.80
CA GLU A 617 -4.53 4.52 2.80
C GLU A 617 -4.46 3.82 4.17
N TRP A 618 -3.73 4.39 5.13
CA TRP A 618 -3.78 3.93 6.52
C TRP A 618 -5.19 4.03 7.13
N GLU A 619 -5.46 3.23 8.15
CA GLU A 619 -6.67 3.40 8.95
C GLU A 619 -6.48 4.52 10.00
N PRO A 620 -7.54 5.26 10.38
CA PRO A 620 -7.42 6.37 11.34
C PRO A 620 -6.85 5.96 12.71
N TRP A 621 -7.07 4.71 13.14
CA TRP A 621 -6.48 4.20 14.38
C TRP A 621 -4.99 3.85 14.28
N GLU A 622 -4.46 3.69 13.07
CA GLU A 622 -3.03 3.43 12.84
C GLU A 622 -2.23 4.72 12.64
N ALA A 623 -2.84 5.71 11.98
CA ALA A 623 -2.22 6.99 11.68
C ALA A 623 -1.75 7.75 12.94
N ASP A 624 -0.50 8.19 12.88
CA ASP A 624 0.13 9.09 13.85
C ASP A 624 0.15 10.54 13.35
N LEU A 625 0.02 10.74 12.03
CA LEU A 625 -0.11 12.05 11.37
C LEU A 625 -1.26 12.01 10.35
N ALA A 626 -2.02 13.11 10.28
CA ALA A 626 -3.05 13.35 9.28
C ALA A 626 -2.88 14.75 8.70
N VAL A 627 -2.69 14.86 7.39
CA VAL A 627 -2.45 16.13 6.69
C VAL A 627 -3.70 16.50 5.89
N PRO A 628 -4.48 17.50 6.31
CA PRO A 628 -5.63 17.98 5.55
C PRO A 628 -5.17 18.83 4.36
N LEU A 629 -5.80 18.63 3.22
CA LEU A 629 -5.50 19.24 1.93
C LEU A 629 -6.67 20.10 1.47
N GLY A 630 -6.36 21.28 0.93
CA GLY A 630 -7.34 22.18 0.32
C GLY A 630 -7.57 21.89 -1.17
N PRO A 631 -8.65 22.42 -1.77
CA PRO A 631 -8.96 22.20 -3.19
C PRO A 631 -7.83 22.62 -4.17
N ALA A 632 -7.12 23.70 -3.86
CA ALA A 632 -6.00 24.17 -4.69
C ALA A 632 -4.80 23.19 -4.65
N GLU A 633 -4.49 22.62 -3.49
CA GLU A 633 -3.41 21.63 -3.33
C GLU A 633 -3.78 20.32 -4.01
N MET A 634 -5.06 19.91 -3.93
CA MET A 634 -5.57 18.74 -4.65
C MET A 634 -5.52 18.94 -6.17
N GLN A 635 -5.84 20.12 -6.68
CA GLN A 635 -5.68 20.43 -8.10
C GLN A 635 -4.21 20.37 -8.52
N LEU A 636 -3.31 20.99 -7.74
CA LEU A 636 -1.87 20.98 -8.05
C LEU A 636 -1.26 19.57 -7.95
N LYS A 637 -1.74 18.74 -7.02
CA LYS A 637 -1.41 17.32 -6.93
C LYS A 637 -1.82 16.57 -8.21
N VAL A 638 -3.05 16.77 -8.68
CA VAL A 638 -3.54 16.17 -9.94
C VAL A 638 -2.73 16.66 -11.14
N ASP A 639 -2.40 17.95 -11.21
CA ASP A 639 -1.59 18.53 -12.28
C ASP A 639 -0.15 18.00 -12.31
N ALA A 640 0.40 17.64 -11.15
CA ALA A 640 1.69 16.96 -11.01
C ALA A 640 1.62 15.49 -11.44
N ILE A 641 0.57 14.74 -11.04
CA ILE A 641 0.32 13.37 -11.51
C ILE A 641 0.19 13.35 -13.05
N PHE A 642 -0.49 14.34 -13.65
CA PHE A 642 -0.59 14.47 -15.11
C PHE A 642 0.73 14.72 -15.84
N LYS A 643 1.85 14.96 -15.14
CA LYS A 643 3.18 15.02 -15.79
C LYS A 643 3.74 13.64 -16.12
N HIS A 644 3.20 12.58 -15.52
CA HIS A 644 3.54 11.18 -15.82
C HIS A 644 2.72 10.64 -17.01
N GLN A 645 2.93 11.25 -18.18
CA GLN A 645 2.12 11.01 -19.38
C GLN A 645 2.13 9.55 -19.83
N SER A 646 3.29 8.88 -19.79
CA SER A 646 3.45 7.46 -20.14
C SER A 646 2.66 6.49 -19.23
N GLN A 647 2.08 6.97 -18.14
CA GLN A 647 1.22 6.21 -17.22
C GLN A 647 -0.21 6.74 -17.12
N LYS A 648 -0.59 7.74 -17.93
CA LYS A 648 -1.88 8.42 -17.83
C LYS A 648 -3.03 7.58 -18.36
N ASP A 649 -3.11 7.43 -19.69
CA ASP A 649 -4.34 6.98 -20.36
C ASP A 649 -4.67 5.50 -20.07
N ARG A 650 -3.64 4.65 -20.16
CA ARG A 650 -3.67 3.27 -19.68
C ARG A 650 -2.28 2.94 -19.15
N ALA A 651 -2.16 2.84 -17.83
CA ALA A 651 -0.95 2.29 -17.23
C ALA A 651 -0.65 0.91 -17.83
N LEU A 652 0.61 0.65 -18.17
CA LEU A 652 1.05 -0.63 -18.74
C LEU A 652 0.68 -1.81 -17.82
N PHE A 653 0.73 -1.55 -16.51
CA PHE A 653 0.26 -2.44 -15.45
C PHE A 653 -0.82 -1.73 -14.61
N PRO A 654 -2.10 -1.75 -15.04
CA PRO A 654 -3.17 -0.99 -14.39
C PRO A 654 -3.72 -1.68 -13.13
N GLY A 655 -3.09 -2.78 -12.67
CA GLY A 655 -3.66 -3.66 -11.65
C GLY A 655 -5.06 -4.15 -12.04
N ALA A 656 -5.95 -4.28 -11.05
CA ALA A 656 -7.33 -4.72 -11.25
C ALA A 656 -8.37 -3.59 -11.16
N ASP A 657 -7.94 -2.35 -10.90
CA ASP A 657 -8.82 -1.18 -10.89
C ASP A 657 -8.69 -0.46 -12.24
N PRO A 658 -9.75 -0.34 -13.05
CA PRO A 658 -9.68 0.29 -14.36
C PRO A 658 -9.49 1.81 -14.30
N ARG A 659 -9.59 2.45 -13.12
CA ARG A 659 -9.42 3.90 -12.95
C ARG A 659 -7.97 4.35 -13.20
N GLU A 660 -7.81 5.55 -13.74
CA GLU A 660 -6.51 6.21 -13.87
C GLU A 660 -5.90 6.50 -12.48
N PHE A 661 -4.57 6.63 -12.38
CA PHE A 661 -3.90 6.86 -11.10
C PHE A 661 -4.36 8.14 -10.39
N TRP A 662 -4.66 9.20 -11.14
CA TRP A 662 -5.14 10.47 -10.57
C TRP A 662 -6.53 10.33 -9.93
N GLN A 663 -7.43 9.54 -10.54
CA GLN A 663 -8.76 9.24 -10.00
C GLN A 663 -8.63 8.46 -8.70
N ARG A 664 -7.77 7.42 -8.67
CA ARG A 664 -7.48 6.63 -7.47
C ARG A 664 -6.92 7.49 -6.34
N ALA A 665 -5.94 8.35 -6.62
CA ALA A 665 -5.37 9.26 -5.63
C ALA A 665 -6.41 10.24 -5.05
N LEU A 666 -7.21 10.85 -5.92
CA LEU A 666 -8.27 11.80 -5.56
C LEU A 666 -9.36 11.14 -4.71
N ASP A 667 -9.91 10.02 -5.18
CA ASP A 667 -10.97 9.28 -4.48
C ASP A 667 -10.48 8.75 -3.13
N ARG A 668 -9.23 8.25 -3.06
CA ARG A 668 -8.61 7.81 -1.81
C ARG A 668 -8.53 8.97 -0.81
N ASN A 669 -7.93 10.09 -1.18
CA ASN A 669 -7.73 11.20 -0.23
C ASN A 669 -9.06 11.86 0.19
N ARG A 670 -10.08 11.89 -0.67
CA ARG A 670 -11.45 12.29 -0.31
C ARG A 670 -12.14 11.29 0.61
N ALA A 671 -12.01 9.98 0.34
CA ALA A 671 -12.58 8.94 1.19
C ALA A 671 -12.01 8.96 2.62
N THR A 672 -10.72 9.27 2.76
CA THR A 672 -10.03 9.49 4.04
C THR A 672 -10.60 10.70 4.80
N ALA A 673 -10.77 11.86 4.15
CA ALA A 673 -11.35 13.03 4.79
C ALA A 673 -12.82 12.78 5.20
N ALA A 674 -13.61 12.15 4.33
CA ALA A 674 -14.98 11.74 4.64
C ALA A 674 -15.06 10.67 5.75
N LEU A 675 -14.00 9.88 5.96
CA LEU A 675 -13.92 8.95 7.10
C LEU A 675 -13.69 9.70 8.42
N TYR A 676 -12.82 10.72 8.43
CA TYR A 676 -12.63 11.58 9.59
C TYR A 676 -13.91 12.37 9.95
N ASP A 677 -14.61 12.91 8.96
CA ASP A 677 -15.94 13.54 9.13
C ASP A 677 -16.96 12.57 9.76
N ARG A 678 -17.09 11.34 9.24
CA ARG A 678 -17.98 10.31 9.82
C ARG A 678 -17.65 9.92 11.26
N LEU A 679 -16.37 10.01 11.67
CA LEU A 679 -15.94 9.81 13.06
C LEU A 679 -16.33 11.01 13.97
N GLY A 680 -16.75 12.13 13.40
CA GLY A 680 -17.21 13.35 14.08
C GLY A 680 -16.21 14.50 14.07
N LEU A 681 -15.11 14.39 13.32
CA LEU A 681 -14.07 15.42 13.22
C LEU A 681 -14.44 16.48 12.17
N GLN A 682 -13.59 17.50 12.02
CA GLN A 682 -13.80 18.56 11.05
C GLN A 682 -13.78 18.03 9.60
N GLU A 683 -14.70 18.53 8.77
CA GLU A 683 -14.75 18.26 7.33
C GLU A 683 -13.56 18.91 6.61
N PHE A 684 -12.95 18.16 5.67
CA PHE A 684 -11.87 18.62 4.79
C PHE A 684 -12.12 18.11 3.36
N GLU A 685 -11.59 18.81 2.34
CA GLU A 685 -11.67 18.36 0.95
C GLU A 685 -10.96 17.02 0.74
N ALA A 686 -9.74 16.88 1.29
CA ALA A 686 -8.99 15.63 1.21
C ALA A 686 -7.99 15.51 2.36
N MET A 687 -7.47 14.30 2.59
CA MET A 687 -6.51 14.03 3.65
C MET A 687 -5.53 12.92 3.26
N GLU A 688 -4.26 13.08 3.62
CA GLU A 688 -3.18 12.08 3.53
C GLU A 688 -2.77 11.64 4.94
N LEU A 689 -2.57 10.33 5.15
CA LEU A 689 -2.19 9.78 6.46
C LEU A 689 -0.76 9.23 6.48
N PHE A 690 -0.13 9.29 7.65
CA PHE A 690 1.21 8.74 7.86
C PHE A 690 1.34 8.02 9.19
N VAL A 691 2.14 6.96 9.20
CA VAL A 691 2.53 6.21 10.39
C VAL A 691 4.01 6.46 10.66
N ILE A 692 4.38 6.78 11.90
CA ILE A 692 5.78 6.93 12.29
C ILE A 692 6.39 5.53 12.45
N TYR A 693 7.53 5.31 11.81
CA TYR A 693 8.32 4.09 11.95
C TYR A 693 9.05 4.10 13.30
N ASP A 694 8.59 3.25 14.22
CA ASP A 694 9.22 2.97 15.49
C ASP A 694 9.59 1.47 15.56
N PRO A 695 10.88 1.11 15.62
CA PRO A 695 11.33 -0.28 15.68
C PRO A 695 10.94 -0.99 17.00
N ALA A 696 10.58 -0.23 18.06
CA ALA A 696 10.14 -0.77 19.34
C ALA A 696 8.61 -0.95 19.42
N ARG A 697 7.84 -0.26 18.55
CA ARG A 697 6.39 -0.47 18.43
C ARG A 697 6.15 -1.90 17.93
N PRO A 698 5.39 -2.75 18.66
CA PRO A 698 4.99 -4.06 18.16
C PRO A 698 4.05 -3.86 16.96
N SER A 699 4.67 -3.77 15.80
CA SER A 699 4.07 -3.27 14.57
C SER A 699 3.78 -4.44 13.64
N HIS A 700 2.49 -4.73 13.49
CA HIS A 700 2.02 -5.58 12.39
C HIS A 700 2.13 -4.89 11.02
N ILE A 701 2.31 -3.57 11.03
CA ILE A 701 2.34 -2.66 9.89
C ILE A 701 3.67 -2.77 9.15
N TYR A 702 4.77 -2.97 9.90
CA TYR A 702 6.11 -3.20 9.37
C TYR A 702 6.89 -4.14 10.29
N LYS A 703 7.40 -5.24 9.75
CA LYS A 703 8.45 -6.01 10.42
C LYS A 703 9.79 -5.56 9.86
N ALA A 704 10.63 -4.95 10.69
CA ALA A 704 12.02 -4.71 10.32
C ALA A 704 12.67 -6.07 9.99
N PRO A 705 13.44 -6.20 8.89
CA PRO A 705 14.22 -7.39 8.63
C PRO A 705 15.15 -7.65 9.82
N GLU A 706 15.37 -8.92 10.18
CA GLU A 706 16.49 -9.22 11.07
C GLU A 706 17.80 -8.72 10.41
N PRO A 707 18.70 -8.08 11.18
CA PRO A 707 19.91 -7.49 10.62
C PRO A 707 20.84 -8.58 10.09
N ASP A 708 20.84 -8.80 8.76
CA ASP A 708 21.81 -9.69 8.13
C ASP A 708 23.20 -9.04 8.21
N ARG A 709 24.01 -9.54 9.15
CA ARG A 709 25.40 -9.13 9.39
C ARG A 709 26.30 -9.25 8.16
N ARG A 710 25.88 -9.96 7.10
CA ARG A 710 26.57 -9.97 5.80
C ARG A 710 26.48 -8.61 5.12
N HIS A 711 25.34 -7.92 5.20
CA HIS A 711 25.14 -6.64 4.51
C HIS A 711 25.89 -5.47 5.18
N GLU A 712 26.01 -5.44 6.52
CA GLU A 712 26.83 -4.43 7.22
C GLU A 712 28.29 -4.42 6.75
N LYS A 713 28.90 -5.61 6.65
CA LYS A 713 30.31 -5.75 6.20
C LYS A 713 30.51 -5.37 4.74
N VAL A 714 29.52 -5.57 3.88
CA VAL A 714 29.65 -5.22 2.45
C VAL A 714 29.21 -3.78 2.17
N ALA A 715 28.30 -3.18 2.95
CA ALA A 715 27.98 -1.75 2.84
C ALA A 715 29.20 -0.87 3.15
N LEU A 716 29.99 -1.22 4.18
CA LEU A 716 31.29 -0.59 4.45
C LEU A 716 32.24 -0.68 3.24
N LYS A 717 32.36 -1.85 2.64
CA LYS A 717 33.24 -2.13 1.49
C LYS A 717 32.72 -1.52 0.17
N ALA A 718 31.43 -1.29 0.06
CA ALA A 718 30.79 -0.62 -1.07
C ALA A 718 30.92 0.92 -0.97
N GLY A 719 30.96 1.47 0.24
CA GLY A 719 31.36 2.87 0.47
C GLY A 719 32.78 3.15 -0.04
N GLU A 720 33.72 2.24 0.18
CA GLU A 720 35.08 2.31 -0.40
C GLU A 720 35.03 2.30 -1.94
N LEU A 721 34.25 1.40 -2.56
CA LEU A 721 34.06 1.34 -4.02
C LEU A 721 33.46 2.62 -4.61
N LEU A 722 32.43 3.20 -3.98
CA LEU A 722 31.81 4.46 -4.41
C LEU A 722 32.78 5.65 -4.25
N SER A 723 33.56 5.68 -3.17
CA SER A 723 34.60 6.70 -2.96
C SER A 723 35.73 6.62 -3.99
N GLY A 724 36.10 5.41 -4.42
CA GLY A 724 37.08 5.18 -5.49
C GLY A 724 36.56 5.60 -6.87
N ALA A 725 35.28 5.38 -7.15
CA ALA A 725 34.64 5.84 -8.40
C ALA A 725 34.50 7.38 -8.46
N GLY A 726 34.29 8.04 -7.32
CA GLY A 726 34.19 9.50 -7.21
C GLY A 726 35.44 10.26 -7.66
N ALA A 727 36.62 9.62 -7.65
CA ALA A 727 37.86 10.19 -8.14
C ALA A 727 38.05 10.13 -9.67
N ALA A 728 37.17 9.42 -10.39
CA ALA A 728 37.31 9.15 -11.83
C ALA A 728 36.11 9.64 -12.68
N GLY A 729 35.24 10.49 -12.10
CA GLY A 729 33.88 10.72 -12.62
C GLY A 729 33.46 12.17 -12.89
N VAL A 730 34.38 13.15 -12.95
CA VAL A 730 34.05 14.55 -13.34
C VAL A 730 35.12 15.11 -14.30
N GLY A 731 34.98 14.80 -15.58
CA GLY A 731 35.79 15.41 -16.64
C GLY A 731 36.09 14.46 -17.80
N GLY A 732 35.53 14.74 -18.97
CA GLY A 732 35.88 14.05 -20.22
C GLY A 732 34.71 13.38 -20.94
N ALA A 733 34.00 14.13 -21.77
CA ALA A 733 33.37 13.52 -22.94
C ALA A 733 34.51 13.06 -23.87
N GLY A 734 34.62 11.75 -24.12
CA GLY A 734 35.79 11.18 -24.78
C GLY A 734 35.54 9.82 -25.43
N ALA A 735 35.05 9.86 -26.66
CA ALA A 735 35.12 8.82 -27.71
C ALA A 735 34.97 7.34 -27.29
N LEU A 736 33.81 6.77 -27.64
CA LEU A 736 33.71 5.34 -27.95
C LEU A 736 34.72 4.98 -29.05
N ARG A 737 35.64 4.06 -28.75
CA ARG A 737 36.36 3.25 -29.76
C ARG A 737 36.41 1.80 -29.29
N SER A 738 35.91 0.92 -30.14
CA SER A 738 36.05 -0.55 -30.08
C SER A 738 37.54 -0.95 -30.21
N PRO A 739 37.95 -2.21 -29.96
CA PRO A 739 37.17 -3.46 -30.07
C PRO A 739 36.30 -3.78 -28.87
#